data_AF-A0A922LLG6-F1
#
_entry.id   AF-A0A922LLG6-F1
#
_cell.length_a   1.000
_cell.length_b   1.000
_cell.length_c   1.000
_cell.angle_alpha   90.00
_cell.angle_beta   90.00
_cell.angle_gamma   90.00
#
_symmetry.space_group_name_H-M   'P 1'
#
loop_
_entity.id
_entity.type
_entity.pdbx_description
1 polymer ?
#
loop_
_entity_poly.entity_id
_entity_poly.type
_entity_poly.pdbx_seq_one_letter_code
_entity_poly.pdbx_strand_id
1 'polypeptide(L)'
;MVLKDPNKFDDIDVNKKHRPRASGRKAQKKCPRESAIANNPKAFAVQHTTKASRLVQRTLDHQTKRHHLLQSKYVSAVSPPYIVAIVGPPKSGKSTLLRGLIKHFAHLSVGVIKGPVTVVVGKKERFTFIECGCEINSMLDAAKIADVVLLLVNVRAGLEMYHFEFINMIQAHGMPRVVPVLNHLDTFKDSSSSRALRRKIKHRLWTDLNSKIFLLSRFQAKKFPSHTPDKQNAGDTPGDYLLNEVRRLARLIMVKTPRPSDWRSSHPYLLIDRIEDVTDNKTFNNMNNDRCISLYGWVRGAPLPPALTSPGIHIAGLGDFALVECTQQPDPCPLPGMFTHSNGTDPVKTTRHLSERDRKIYAPMSSLGGVLFDRDATYIDLGGSHYLTNRKSRHGNNQTQNVSQSMLDELHATFNEVGGLDERLNKTHKVRMVSNAPFLSAEEIADNHDGFHNLNNSMNDVTMEEPNDMNTDKCTDEIRVFSEEPIAGFLVPAGFQENGNIQKKNQDPSVSKSARMQVKQILDDIEWKSTTVSLVNWNRIVYGINNDANENPLKSSNQPIIGDHDFTLCSIHKSTVLSWEDSSSHNLIRNLFTTGHWGENEDARTLLEKDAKAREELKMNEAKKYAAASGSRVQHTYHGKQSFYDNDSDDFEGVENNSDNSGDDDDDDVNDSESNNDEDVYNQESDDENIFHDSNSEDENNPSNNKGIASKDLANLESEYDKNLLRPTKRQKLLEKRQRHKALFNQLYEEAGGGPEATAFYDKLVAIREAQQALNREVLKSLPEEVVNRLEGFPPGVYVRIEIRGVPQQFLTRFDPCQPLVAGGLSSAEEAFGYLQIRFRTHRWLKRVLRSNDPLTVSIGWRRYQTVTVFSQEEHNLRKRFLKYSLPHEHCLATIYGPLVPPKTGVIAFVNSSWQSIDDPKNPHLPAFRVAGTGSVIDTNQSFQIMKKLKLIGEPFKIFSKTAFIRGMFNSPLEASKMIGCRIQTASKIRGLVKAALTNPSTSKPGDFRATFEAQIRKADIVFLRTFFTVELPKYYNPVLNRLLPIVGEKDTTTTGWRLLRTLGELKWEAGIKTESNPDSQYKPINRSVHITAPLRIPTKLAAALPFAYKPKPSRKEALAMLGGDPVKAALNAEIPAPVKTADEIESESRQELIMRLRQLHSDFMQRQKEKMINRVTKHKKQLAKENAIKAANERKRRKQYFARRSSRGGKRSRRSNGED
;
A
#
# COMPACT_ATOMS: atom_id res chain seq x y z
N MET A 1 -82.46 14.56 -7.18
CA MET A 1 -83.46 15.64 -7.10
C MET A 1 -82.87 16.87 -7.77
N VAL A 2 -83.61 17.41 -8.75
CA VAL A 2 -83.57 18.80 -9.27
C VAL A 2 -82.34 19.19 -10.10
N LEU A 3 -82.41 19.78 -11.30
CA LEU A 3 -83.44 20.03 -12.32
C LEU A 3 -82.65 20.36 -13.62
N LYS A 4 -83.20 20.01 -14.78
CA LYS A 4 -82.79 20.52 -16.11
C LYS A 4 -83.32 21.95 -16.26
N ASP A 5 -82.64 22.76 -17.07
CA ASP A 5 -83.33 23.62 -18.05
C ASP A 5 -82.44 23.97 -19.26
N PRO A 6 -83.05 24.26 -20.44
CA PRO A 6 -82.40 24.29 -21.76
C PRO A 6 -82.47 25.66 -22.47
N ASN A 7 -81.98 25.70 -23.73
CA ASN A 7 -82.20 26.70 -24.81
C ASN A 7 -81.14 27.80 -25.02
N LYS A 8 -80.39 27.72 -26.13
CA LYS A 8 -80.65 28.52 -27.35
C LYS A 8 -79.83 28.05 -28.57
N PHE A 9 -80.52 27.94 -29.69
CA PHE A 9 -80.03 27.74 -31.06
C PHE A 9 -79.34 28.99 -31.60
N ASP A 10 -78.40 28.80 -32.54
CA ASP A 10 -78.43 29.44 -33.87
C ASP A 10 -77.43 28.72 -34.80
N ASP A 11 -77.95 28.04 -35.82
CA ASP A 11 -77.22 27.47 -36.96
C ASP A 11 -77.31 28.46 -38.14
N ILE A 12 -76.17 28.87 -38.71
CA ILE A 12 -76.08 29.40 -40.08
C ILE A 12 -74.91 28.70 -40.78
N ASP A 13 -75.25 27.95 -41.84
CA ASP A 13 -74.37 27.19 -42.73
C ASP A 13 -73.41 28.10 -43.53
N VAL A 14 -72.10 27.80 -43.54
CA VAL A 14 -71.16 28.30 -44.55
C VAL A 14 -70.12 27.22 -44.93
N ASN A 15 -70.34 26.59 -46.08
CA ASN A 15 -69.42 25.90 -47.01
C ASN A 15 -68.28 25.01 -46.47
N LYS A 16 -68.39 23.68 -46.71
CA LYS A 16 -67.30 22.70 -46.53
C LYS A 16 -66.12 22.98 -47.49
N LYS A 17 -64.97 23.39 -46.95
CA LYS A 17 -63.69 23.43 -47.69
C LYS A 17 -63.20 22.01 -48.01
N HIS A 18 -62.89 21.74 -49.27
CA HIS A 18 -62.18 20.52 -49.68
C HIS A 18 -60.81 20.43 -48.98
N ARG A 19 -60.52 19.25 -48.43
CA ARG A 19 -59.25 18.94 -47.76
C ARG A 19 -58.11 18.98 -48.81
N PRO A 20 -57.08 19.84 -48.70
CA PRO A 20 -55.93 19.75 -49.60
C PRO A 20 -55.25 18.38 -49.42
N ARG A 21 -54.70 17.83 -50.49
CA ARG A 21 -53.96 16.54 -50.46
C ARG A 21 -52.90 16.63 -49.36
N ALA A 22 -53.08 15.87 -48.30
CA ALA A 22 -52.08 15.68 -47.28
C ALA A 22 -50.91 14.91 -47.90
N SER A 23 -49.88 15.61 -48.36
CA SER A 23 -48.54 15.05 -48.56
C SER A 23 -47.92 14.77 -47.18
N GLY A 24 -48.58 13.87 -46.44
CA GLY A 24 -48.19 13.46 -45.10
C GLY A 24 -47.45 12.13 -45.13
N ARG A 25 -46.34 12.09 -44.39
CA ARG A 25 -45.69 10.90 -43.82
C ARG A 25 -44.80 10.08 -44.76
N LYS A 26 -43.73 10.70 -45.26
CA LYS A 26 -42.42 10.03 -45.31
C LYS A 26 -41.40 10.96 -44.64
N ALA A 27 -40.65 10.39 -43.69
CA ALA A 27 -39.66 11.02 -42.81
C ALA A 27 -39.05 12.32 -43.37
N GLN A 28 -39.18 13.40 -42.60
CA GLN A 28 -38.54 14.70 -42.84
C GLN A 28 -37.06 14.49 -43.24
N LYS A 29 -36.74 14.93 -44.46
CA LYS A 29 -35.38 15.36 -44.82
C LYS A 29 -34.98 16.43 -43.80
N LYS A 30 -33.93 16.18 -43.01
CA LYS A 30 -33.18 17.26 -42.35
C LYS A 30 -32.69 18.21 -43.45
N CYS A 31 -32.78 19.51 -43.21
CA CYS A 31 -32.47 20.58 -44.16
C CYS A 31 -31.13 20.37 -44.89
N PRO A 32 -31.03 20.67 -46.20
CA PRO A 32 -29.74 20.76 -46.88
C PRO A 32 -29.17 22.16 -46.59
N ARG A 33 -28.32 22.28 -45.57
CA ARG A 33 -27.37 23.40 -45.49
C ARG A 33 -25.96 22.85 -45.27
N GLU A 34 -25.14 23.21 -46.24
CA GLU A 34 -23.68 23.15 -46.30
C GLU A 34 -23.03 21.77 -46.56
N SER A 35 -22.21 21.80 -47.61
CA SER A 35 -21.43 20.73 -48.21
C SER A 35 -20.40 20.15 -47.24
N ALA A 36 -20.78 19.07 -46.56
CA ALA A 36 -19.87 18.07 -46.00
C ALA A 36 -20.51 16.70 -46.19
N ILE A 37 -19.71 15.71 -46.62
CA ILE A 37 -20.11 14.37 -47.07
C ILE A 37 -21.10 13.71 -46.09
N ALA A 38 -22.40 13.83 -46.38
CA ALA A 38 -23.47 13.30 -45.54
C ALA A 38 -23.85 11.89 -46.03
N ASN A 39 -23.14 10.89 -45.51
CA ASN A 39 -23.45 9.49 -45.73
C ASN A 39 -24.88 9.15 -45.23
N ASN A 40 -25.66 8.42 -46.03
CA ASN A 40 -27.05 8.05 -45.71
C ASN A 40 -27.11 7.16 -44.45
N PRO A 41 -27.60 7.64 -43.28
CA PRO A 41 -27.55 6.89 -42.03
C PRO A 41 -28.39 5.60 -42.05
N LYS A 42 -29.37 5.49 -42.97
CA LYS A 42 -30.15 4.26 -43.17
C LYS A 42 -29.37 3.19 -43.94
N ALA A 43 -28.45 3.59 -44.81
CA ALA A 43 -27.58 2.68 -45.53
C ALA A 43 -26.45 2.11 -44.64
N PHE A 44 -26.06 2.84 -43.58
CA PHE A 44 -25.06 2.42 -42.59
C PHE A 44 -25.67 1.82 -41.30
N ALA A 45 -26.93 1.38 -41.36
CA ALA A 45 -27.56 0.68 -40.24
C ALA A 45 -27.00 -0.75 -40.12
N VAL A 46 -26.75 -1.20 -38.89
CA VAL A 46 -26.21 -2.54 -38.65
C VAL A 46 -27.30 -3.59 -38.90
N GLN A 47 -26.96 -4.63 -39.69
CA GLN A 47 -27.90 -5.70 -40.06
C GLN A 47 -28.49 -6.44 -38.84
N HIS A 48 -27.72 -6.61 -37.76
CA HIS A 48 -28.14 -7.29 -36.53
C HIS A 48 -27.87 -6.43 -35.29
N THR A 49 -28.85 -5.65 -34.87
CA THR A 49 -28.74 -4.70 -33.75
C THR A 49 -28.48 -5.39 -32.41
N THR A 50 -29.13 -6.53 -32.14
CA THR A 50 -28.95 -7.30 -30.88
C THR A 50 -27.56 -7.92 -30.77
N LYS A 51 -27.05 -8.50 -31.87
CA LYS A 51 -25.69 -9.07 -31.94
C LYS A 51 -24.63 -7.96 -31.80
N ALA A 52 -24.84 -6.82 -32.46
CA ALA A 52 -23.97 -5.67 -32.35
C ALA A 52 -23.96 -5.11 -30.93
N SER A 53 -25.13 -4.97 -30.30
CA SER A 53 -25.24 -4.54 -28.91
C SER A 53 -24.51 -5.48 -27.94
N ARG A 54 -24.71 -6.80 -28.05
CA ARG A 54 -23.98 -7.80 -27.23
C ARG A 54 -22.47 -7.76 -27.46
N LEU A 55 -22.03 -7.53 -28.70
CA LEU A 55 -20.61 -7.40 -29.01
C LEU A 55 -20.04 -6.13 -28.39
N VAL A 56 -20.73 -4.99 -28.53
CA VAL A 56 -20.33 -3.72 -27.93
C VAL A 56 -20.25 -3.84 -26.41
N GLN A 57 -21.27 -4.42 -25.76
CA GLN A 57 -21.26 -4.66 -24.32
C GLN A 57 -20.08 -5.55 -23.91
N ARG A 58 -19.85 -6.67 -24.62
CA ARG A 58 -18.70 -7.54 -24.35
C ARG A 58 -17.36 -6.84 -24.55
N THR A 59 -17.24 -5.97 -25.55
CA THR A 59 -16.01 -5.19 -25.78
C THR A 59 -15.79 -4.16 -24.69
N LEU A 60 -16.84 -3.47 -24.25
CA LEU A 60 -16.78 -2.51 -23.15
C LEU A 60 -16.44 -3.22 -21.83
N ASP A 61 -17.07 -4.36 -21.53
CA ASP A 61 -16.75 -5.19 -20.36
C ASP A 61 -15.30 -5.71 -20.38
N HIS A 62 -14.76 -5.99 -21.57
CA HIS A 62 -13.37 -6.41 -21.72
C HIS A 62 -12.40 -5.23 -21.57
N GLN A 63 -12.75 -4.04 -22.07
CA GLN A 63 -11.98 -2.80 -21.88
C GLN A 63 -11.98 -2.38 -20.41
N THR A 64 -13.12 -2.39 -19.72
CA THR A 64 -13.21 -2.06 -18.29
C THR A 64 -12.37 -3.00 -17.42
N LYS A 65 -12.31 -4.29 -17.76
CA LYS A 65 -11.42 -5.26 -17.10
C LYS A 65 -9.93 -5.02 -17.32
N ARG A 66 -9.54 -4.35 -18.42
CA ARG A 66 -8.14 -3.99 -18.70
C ARG A 66 -7.67 -2.77 -17.91
N HIS A 67 -8.58 -1.87 -17.56
CA HIS A 67 -8.25 -0.70 -16.77
C HIS A 67 -7.86 -1.11 -15.35
N HIS A 68 -6.72 -0.58 -14.89
CA HIS A 68 -6.17 -0.85 -13.58
C HIS A 68 -5.71 0.45 -12.91
N LEU A 69 -5.34 0.40 -11.64
CA LEU A 69 -4.61 1.52 -11.05
C LEU A 69 -3.20 1.53 -11.63
N LEU A 70 -2.77 2.70 -12.06
CA LEU A 70 -1.46 2.86 -12.66
C LEU A 70 -0.39 2.99 -11.58
N GLN A 71 0.49 2.01 -11.50
CA GLN A 71 1.60 2.01 -10.55
C GLN A 71 2.79 2.82 -11.10
N SER A 72 3.51 3.51 -10.21
CA SER A 72 4.83 4.06 -10.53
C SER A 72 5.80 2.89 -10.67
N LYS A 73 6.35 2.68 -11.87
CA LYS A 73 7.43 1.71 -12.09
C LYS A 73 8.66 2.46 -12.56
N TYR A 74 9.78 2.27 -11.87
CA TYR A 74 11.07 2.72 -12.38
C TYR A 74 11.44 1.90 -13.61
N VAL A 75 11.74 2.56 -14.73
CA VAL A 75 12.16 1.88 -15.96
C VAL A 75 13.67 1.91 -16.06
N SER A 76 14.31 0.86 -15.55
CA SER A 76 15.75 0.65 -15.74
C SER A 76 16.04 0.05 -17.12
N ALA A 77 17.22 0.37 -17.65
CA ALA A 77 17.74 -0.22 -18.89
C ALA A 77 17.93 -1.74 -18.77
N VAL A 78 18.33 -2.21 -17.57
CA VAL A 78 18.56 -3.62 -17.27
C VAL A 78 17.56 -4.08 -16.21
N SER A 79 16.80 -5.14 -16.50
CA SER A 79 15.87 -5.70 -15.53
C SER A 79 16.62 -6.42 -14.40
N PRO A 80 16.28 -6.18 -13.12
CA PRO A 80 16.78 -7.01 -12.03
C PRO A 80 16.25 -8.45 -12.16
N PRO A 81 16.95 -9.44 -11.60
CA PRO A 81 16.44 -10.80 -11.60
C PRO A 81 15.16 -10.93 -10.76
N TYR A 82 14.12 -11.52 -11.35
CA TYR A 82 12.86 -11.73 -10.64
C TYR A 82 13.04 -12.79 -9.55
N ILE A 83 12.47 -12.52 -8.38
CA ILE A 83 12.58 -13.44 -7.25
C ILE A 83 11.47 -14.49 -7.33
N VAL A 84 11.87 -15.75 -7.42
CA VAL A 84 10.99 -16.93 -7.41
C VAL A 84 11.15 -17.65 -6.07
N ALA A 85 10.20 -17.45 -5.16
CA ALA A 85 10.20 -18.12 -3.86
C ALA A 85 9.49 -19.48 -3.94
N ILE A 86 10.14 -20.54 -3.47
CA ILE A 86 9.58 -21.88 -3.34
C ILE A 86 9.15 -22.07 -1.89
N VAL A 87 7.83 -22.14 -1.69
CA VAL A 87 7.21 -22.14 -0.35
C VAL A 87 6.34 -23.36 -0.19
N GLY A 88 6.45 -24.00 0.97
CA GLY A 88 5.68 -25.20 1.29
C GLY A 88 6.03 -25.73 2.68
N PRO A 89 5.22 -26.65 3.20
CA PRO A 89 5.43 -27.25 4.51
C PRO A 89 6.72 -28.09 4.56
N PRO A 90 7.16 -28.53 5.75
CA PRO A 90 8.31 -29.43 5.86
C PRO A 90 8.07 -30.71 5.05
N LYS A 91 9.12 -31.25 4.44
CA LYS A 91 9.07 -32.48 3.61
C LYS A 91 8.14 -32.40 2.39
N SER A 92 7.84 -31.20 1.89
CA SER A 92 7.02 -31.01 0.69
C SER A 92 7.80 -31.09 -0.63
N GLY A 93 9.09 -31.46 -0.64
CA GLY A 93 9.90 -31.59 -1.87
C GLY A 93 10.41 -30.26 -2.46
N LYS A 94 10.64 -29.24 -1.63
CA LYS A 94 11.10 -27.89 -2.04
C LYS A 94 12.46 -27.92 -2.74
N SER A 95 13.48 -28.46 -2.08
CA SER A 95 14.83 -28.57 -2.64
C SER A 95 14.86 -29.44 -3.91
N THR A 96 14.05 -30.51 -3.96
CA THR A 96 13.91 -31.37 -5.15
C THR A 96 13.37 -30.61 -6.35
N LEU A 97 12.33 -29.77 -6.16
CA LEU A 97 11.80 -28.93 -7.22
C LEU A 97 12.85 -27.91 -7.70
N LEU A 98 13.59 -27.32 -6.76
CA LEU A 98 14.65 -26.36 -7.06
C LEU A 98 15.77 -26.99 -7.89
N ARG A 99 16.27 -28.19 -7.49
CA ARG A 99 17.23 -28.98 -8.29
C ARG A 99 16.70 -29.24 -9.70
N GLY A 100 15.44 -29.62 -9.84
CA GLY A 100 14.82 -29.87 -11.14
C GLY A 100 14.79 -28.63 -12.04
N LEU A 101 14.46 -27.46 -11.48
CA LEU A 101 14.44 -26.19 -12.20
C LEU A 101 15.85 -25.75 -12.63
N ILE A 102 16.84 -25.86 -11.73
CA ILE A 102 18.25 -25.55 -12.03
C ILE A 102 18.77 -26.46 -13.15
N LYS A 103 18.51 -27.78 -13.05
CA LYS A 103 18.87 -28.77 -14.07
C LYS A 103 18.26 -28.46 -15.44
N HIS A 104 17.07 -27.86 -15.47
CA HIS A 104 16.41 -27.45 -16.71
C HIS A 104 17.03 -26.18 -17.33
N PHE A 105 17.29 -25.15 -16.52
CA PHE A 105 17.77 -23.87 -17.01
C PHE A 105 19.28 -23.85 -17.28
N ALA A 106 20.07 -24.30 -16.31
CA ALA A 106 21.53 -24.26 -16.34
C ALA A 106 22.18 -25.55 -16.87
N HIS A 107 21.42 -26.64 -17.07
CA HIS A 107 21.96 -27.96 -17.44
C HIS A 107 23.02 -28.53 -16.48
N LEU A 108 23.10 -27.98 -15.26
CA LEU A 108 24.01 -28.41 -14.20
C LEU A 108 23.22 -29.11 -13.08
N SER A 109 23.80 -30.17 -12.50
CA SER A 109 23.26 -30.83 -11.32
C SER A 109 23.94 -30.31 -10.05
N VAL A 110 23.16 -29.68 -9.17
CA VAL A 110 23.63 -29.16 -7.88
C VAL A 110 23.27 -30.13 -6.76
N GLY A 111 24.26 -30.56 -5.97
CA GLY A 111 24.08 -31.46 -4.83
C GLY A 111 23.45 -30.75 -3.64
N VAL A 112 24.21 -29.84 -3.02
CA VAL A 112 23.79 -29.01 -1.89
C VAL A 112 23.37 -27.63 -2.38
N ILE A 113 22.11 -27.27 -2.16
CA ILE A 113 21.58 -25.94 -2.47
C ILE A 113 21.38 -25.18 -1.16
N LYS A 114 22.04 -24.04 -1.03
CA LYS A 114 21.94 -23.11 0.09
C LYS A 114 21.95 -21.68 -0.46
N GLY A 115 21.16 -20.80 0.14
CA GLY A 115 21.06 -19.41 -0.27
C GLY A 115 20.29 -19.19 -1.59
N PRO A 116 20.31 -17.95 -2.11
CA PRO A 116 19.69 -17.59 -3.37
C PRO A 116 20.50 -18.10 -4.58
N VAL A 117 19.78 -18.60 -5.60
CA VAL A 117 20.38 -19.12 -6.83
C VAL A 117 19.88 -18.33 -8.03
N THR A 118 20.75 -17.57 -8.67
CA THR A 118 20.40 -16.77 -9.85
C THR A 118 20.77 -17.49 -11.14
N VAL A 119 19.82 -17.57 -12.08
CA VAL A 119 20.00 -18.26 -13.37
C VAL A 119 19.49 -17.37 -14.51
N VAL A 120 20.21 -17.37 -15.63
CA VAL A 120 19.76 -16.73 -16.88
C VAL A 120 18.71 -17.62 -17.54
N VAL A 121 17.50 -17.07 -17.73
CA VAL A 121 16.33 -17.84 -18.19
C VAL A 121 15.94 -17.48 -19.61
N GLY A 122 16.19 -16.24 -20.02
CA GLY A 122 16.04 -15.78 -21.39
C GLY A 122 16.98 -14.61 -21.70
N LYS A 123 16.90 -14.07 -22.91
CA LYS A 123 17.81 -12.98 -23.34
C LYS A 123 17.60 -11.65 -22.60
N LYS A 124 16.39 -11.44 -22.05
CA LYS A 124 15.98 -10.21 -21.33
C LYS A 124 15.63 -10.45 -19.86
N GLU A 125 15.61 -11.71 -19.41
CA GLU A 125 15.09 -12.08 -18.09
C GLU A 125 15.97 -13.13 -17.43
N ARG A 126 16.15 -12.95 -16.13
CA ARG A 126 16.89 -13.83 -15.21
C ARG A 126 16.05 -14.02 -13.96
N PHE A 127 16.15 -15.19 -13.34
CA PHE A 127 15.41 -15.52 -12.12
C PHE A 127 16.38 -15.82 -10.98
N THR A 128 16.07 -15.31 -9.80
CA THR A 128 16.70 -15.74 -8.55
C THR A 128 15.73 -16.64 -7.80
N PHE A 129 16.10 -17.89 -7.63
CA PHE A 129 15.33 -18.86 -6.86
C PHE A 129 15.73 -18.80 -5.39
N ILE A 130 14.73 -18.83 -4.51
CA ILE A 130 14.91 -18.89 -3.06
C ILE A 130 14.11 -20.07 -2.52
N GLU A 131 14.76 -20.94 -1.77
CA GLU A 131 14.08 -21.92 -0.93
C GLU A 131 13.64 -21.25 0.37
N CYS A 132 12.34 -21.28 0.68
CA CYS A 132 11.84 -20.73 1.93
C CYS A 132 11.88 -21.79 3.04
N GLY A 133 12.50 -21.43 4.17
CA GLY A 133 12.38 -22.18 5.42
C GLY A 133 10.93 -22.26 5.91
N CYS A 134 10.65 -23.21 6.80
CA CYS A 134 9.32 -23.34 7.41
C CYS A 134 9.10 -22.35 8.57
N GLU A 135 10.10 -21.56 8.92
CA GLU A 135 10.00 -20.52 9.93
C GLU A 135 9.12 -19.35 9.46
N ILE A 136 8.38 -18.79 10.41
CA ILE A 136 7.49 -17.65 10.18
C ILE A 136 8.24 -16.43 9.63
N ASN A 137 9.47 -16.22 10.11
CA ASN A 137 10.33 -15.11 9.74
C ASN A 137 10.79 -15.24 8.29
N SER A 138 11.28 -16.42 7.90
CA SER A 138 11.67 -16.71 6.51
C SER A 138 10.48 -16.59 5.56
N MET A 139 9.29 -17.04 5.97
CA MET A 139 8.06 -16.91 5.18
C MET A 139 7.66 -15.45 4.98
N LEU A 140 7.77 -14.62 6.02
CA LEU A 140 7.50 -13.19 5.94
C LEU A 140 8.46 -12.47 5.00
N ASP A 141 9.76 -12.76 5.13
CA ASP A 141 10.79 -12.13 4.31
C ASP A 141 10.60 -12.52 2.83
N ALA A 142 10.32 -13.80 2.55
CA ALA A 142 9.95 -14.28 1.22
C ALA A 142 8.67 -13.62 0.70
N ALA A 143 7.62 -13.45 1.53
CA ALA A 143 6.38 -12.81 1.12
C ALA A 143 6.56 -11.33 0.75
N LYS A 144 7.45 -10.61 1.45
CA LYS A 144 7.75 -9.20 1.16
C LYS A 144 8.51 -9.03 -0.15
N ILE A 145 9.44 -9.93 -0.49
CA ILE A 145 10.33 -9.78 -1.66
C ILE A 145 9.88 -10.50 -2.93
N ALA A 146 9.11 -11.59 -2.84
CA ALA A 146 8.89 -12.49 -3.97
C ALA A 146 8.02 -11.86 -5.08
N ASP A 147 8.45 -11.99 -6.33
CA ASP A 147 7.67 -11.60 -7.51
C ASP A 147 6.77 -12.74 -7.99
N VAL A 148 7.30 -13.96 -7.91
CA VAL A 148 6.60 -15.21 -8.21
C VAL A 148 6.75 -16.16 -7.03
N VAL A 149 5.67 -16.81 -6.63
CA VAL A 149 5.68 -17.81 -5.56
C VAL A 149 5.22 -19.15 -6.12
N LEU A 150 6.05 -20.16 -5.97
CA LEU A 150 5.70 -21.56 -6.18
C LEU A 150 5.22 -22.15 -4.86
N LEU A 151 3.91 -22.32 -4.72
CA LEU A 151 3.30 -22.87 -3.50
C LEU A 151 3.17 -24.39 -3.64
N LEU A 152 4.08 -25.13 -3.01
CA LEU A 152 4.10 -26.59 -3.03
C LEU A 152 3.07 -27.16 -2.05
N VAL A 153 2.19 -28.03 -2.56
CA VAL A 153 1.18 -28.73 -1.76
C VAL A 153 1.33 -30.23 -1.96
N ASN A 154 1.50 -30.94 -0.86
CA ASN A 154 1.44 -32.41 -0.85
C ASN A 154 -0.02 -32.86 -0.96
N VAL A 155 -0.39 -33.52 -2.06
CA VAL A 155 -1.78 -33.93 -2.29
C VAL A 155 -2.25 -34.96 -1.27
N ARG A 156 -1.36 -35.82 -0.76
CA ARG A 156 -1.70 -36.83 0.24
C ARG A 156 -2.00 -36.23 1.61
N ALA A 157 -1.20 -35.26 2.05
CA ALA A 157 -1.41 -34.54 3.30
C ALA A 157 -2.57 -33.52 3.19
N GLY A 158 -2.80 -32.99 1.99
CA GLY A 158 -3.79 -31.95 1.74
C GLY A 158 -3.25 -30.55 2.05
N LEU A 159 -4.15 -29.61 2.31
CA LEU A 159 -3.79 -28.23 2.64
C LEU A 159 -3.52 -28.08 4.14
N GLU A 160 -2.26 -27.90 4.49
CA GLU A 160 -1.81 -27.60 5.85
C GLU A 160 -1.92 -26.11 6.21
N MET A 161 -1.83 -25.79 7.50
CA MET A 161 -1.96 -24.43 8.03
C MET A 161 -0.90 -23.47 7.49
N TYR A 162 0.33 -23.96 7.23
CA TYR A 162 1.42 -23.20 6.61
C TYR A 162 1.00 -22.48 5.32
N HIS A 163 0.24 -23.17 4.44
CA HIS A 163 -0.18 -22.59 3.17
C HIS A 163 -1.07 -21.38 3.39
N PHE A 164 -2.02 -21.48 4.31
CA PHE A 164 -2.95 -20.40 4.55
C PHE A 164 -2.35 -19.25 5.34
N GLU A 165 -1.45 -19.53 6.29
CA GLU A 165 -0.67 -18.49 6.97
C GLU A 165 0.10 -17.66 5.93
N PHE A 166 0.78 -18.34 5.00
CA PHE A 166 1.54 -17.70 3.94
C PHE A 166 0.68 -16.87 2.99
N ILE A 167 -0.47 -17.40 2.56
CA ILE A 167 -1.42 -16.69 1.70
C ILE A 167 -1.89 -15.40 2.39
N ASN A 168 -2.16 -15.44 3.70
CA ASN A 168 -2.56 -14.25 4.46
C ASN A 168 -1.43 -13.22 4.61
N MET A 169 -0.16 -13.66 4.78
CA MET A 169 1.00 -12.75 4.77
C MET A 169 1.12 -12.02 3.44
N ILE A 170 0.97 -12.75 2.36
CA ILE A 170 1.00 -12.22 1.00
C ILE A 170 -0.16 -11.23 0.76
N GLN A 171 -1.38 -11.56 1.21
CA GLN A 171 -2.53 -10.67 1.03
C GLN A 171 -2.34 -9.34 1.79
N ALA A 172 -1.67 -9.35 2.94
CA ALA A 172 -1.37 -8.16 3.70
C ALA A 172 -0.25 -7.31 3.07
N HIS A 173 0.87 -7.92 2.66
CA HIS A 173 2.02 -7.20 2.10
C HIS A 173 1.92 -6.90 0.59
N GLY A 174 0.93 -7.48 -0.10
CA GLY A 174 0.68 -7.31 -1.53
C GLY A 174 0.85 -8.61 -2.30
N MET A 175 -0.19 -9.00 -3.05
CA MET A 175 -0.25 -10.29 -3.76
C MET A 175 0.72 -10.37 -4.94
N PRO A 176 1.79 -11.21 -4.89
CA PRO A 176 2.62 -11.52 -6.04
C PRO A 176 1.95 -12.59 -6.91
N ARG A 177 2.64 -13.03 -7.97
CA ARG A 177 2.12 -14.09 -8.81
C ARG A 177 2.31 -15.45 -8.12
N VAL A 178 1.21 -16.03 -7.61
CA VAL A 178 1.24 -17.35 -6.98
C VAL A 178 0.89 -18.45 -7.99
N VAL A 179 1.70 -19.51 -8.04
CA VAL A 179 1.47 -20.74 -8.81
C VAL A 179 1.48 -21.93 -7.85
N PRO A 180 0.30 -22.51 -7.54
CA PRO A 180 0.24 -23.72 -6.72
C PRO A 180 0.74 -24.93 -7.51
N VAL A 181 1.68 -25.68 -6.92
CA VAL A 181 2.27 -26.89 -7.48
C VAL A 181 1.87 -28.08 -6.60
N LEU A 182 1.08 -28.99 -7.14
CA LEU A 182 0.67 -30.20 -6.44
C LEU A 182 1.66 -31.34 -6.72
N ASN A 183 2.15 -31.99 -5.67
CA ASN A 183 3.05 -33.15 -5.79
C ASN A 183 2.53 -34.38 -5.01
N HIS A 184 3.29 -35.48 -5.06
CA HIS A 184 2.95 -36.78 -4.46
C HIS A 184 1.69 -37.44 -5.04
N LEU A 185 1.42 -37.22 -6.33
CA LEU A 185 0.30 -37.86 -7.04
C LEU A 185 0.53 -39.36 -7.30
N ASP A 186 1.78 -39.79 -7.31
CA ASP A 186 2.25 -41.17 -7.43
C ASP A 186 1.96 -42.03 -6.19
N THR A 187 1.75 -41.39 -5.03
CA THR A 187 1.39 -42.11 -3.81
C THR A 187 -0.02 -42.71 -3.83
N PHE A 188 -0.87 -42.28 -4.77
CA PHE A 188 -2.24 -42.78 -4.92
C PHE A 188 -2.25 -44.01 -5.84
N LYS A 189 -2.84 -45.11 -5.35
CA LYS A 189 -3.11 -46.31 -6.17
C LYS A 189 -4.24 -46.06 -7.17
N ASP A 190 -5.31 -45.38 -6.72
CA ASP A 190 -6.49 -45.11 -7.54
C ASP A 190 -6.48 -43.72 -8.19
N SER A 191 -6.80 -43.69 -9.48
CA SER A 191 -6.89 -42.43 -10.24
C SER A 191 -8.15 -41.61 -9.91
N SER A 192 -9.22 -42.25 -9.42
CA SER A 192 -10.47 -41.58 -9.06
C SER A 192 -10.34 -40.76 -7.76
N SER A 193 -9.78 -41.35 -6.71
CA SER A 193 -9.58 -40.69 -5.41
C SER A 193 -8.64 -39.49 -5.53
N SER A 194 -7.56 -39.61 -6.30
CA SER A 194 -6.65 -38.49 -6.59
C SER A 194 -7.31 -37.38 -7.41
N ARG A 195 -8.26 -37.69 -8.31
CA ARG A 195 -9.05 -36.66 -9.03
C ARG A 195 -10.01 -35.94 -8.10
N ALA A 196 -10.73 -36.66 -7.23
CA ALA A 196 -11.66 -36.08 -6.27
C ALA A 196 -10.95 -35.11 -5.31
N LEU A 197 -9.82 -35.55 -4.72
CA LEU A 197 -9.03 -34.72 -3.81
C LEU A 197 -8.43 -33.49 -4.50
N ARG A 198 -7.92 -33.65 -5.73
CA ARG A 198 -7.45 -32.51 -6.54
C ARG A 198 -8.57 -31.51 -6.82
N ARG A 199 -9.80 -31.95 -7.13
CA ARG A 199 -10.94 -31.04 -7.31
C ARG A 199 -11.25 -30.27 -6.03
N LYS A 200 -11.22 -30.95 -4.88
CA LYS A 200 -11.45 -30.32 -3.56
C LYS A 200 -10.38 -29.29 -3.24
N ILE A 201 -9.10 -29.65 -3.37
CA ILE A 201 -7.96 -28.72 -3.17
C ILE A 201 -8.05 -27.57 -4.15
N LYS A 202 -8.36 -27.84 -5.42
CA LYS A 202 -8.49 -26.83 -6.47
C LYS A 202 -9.61 -25.83 -6.18
N HIS A 203 -10.79 -26.31 -5.80
CA HIS A 203 -11.90 -25.44 -5.43
C HIS A 203 -11.52 -24.56 -4.24
N ARG A 204 -10.90 -25.15 -3.21
CA ARG A 204 -10.46 -24.39 -2.04
C ARG A 204 -9.41 -23.34 -2.37
N LEU A 205 -8.37 -23.74 -3.11
CA LEU A 205 -7.33 -22.81 -3.56
C LEU A 205 -7.90 -21.75 -4.49
N TRP A 206 -8.94 -22.03 -5.28
CA TRP A 206 -9.58 -21.00 -6.11
C TRP A 206 -10.33 -19.94 -5.31
N THR A 207 -10.94 -20.32 -4.18
CA THR A 207 -11.54 -19.36 -3.25
C THR A 207 -10.51 -18.39 -2.68
N ASP A 208 -9.33 -18.90 -2.33
CA ASP A 208 -8.27 -18.09 -1.68
C ASP A 208 -7.31 -17.43 -2.70
N LEU A 209 -7.09 -18.08 -3.85
CA LEU A 209 -6.15 -17.74 -4.92
C LEU A 209 -6.79 -17.97 -6.30
N ASN A 210 -7.07 -16.92 -7.06
CA ASN A 210 -7.56 -17.04 -8.44
C ASN A 210 -6.43 -17.42 -9.43
N SER A 211 -5.77 -18.55 -9.21
CA SER A 211 -4.55 -18.98 -9.91
C SER A 211 -4.70 -20.34 -10.60
N LYS A 212 -3.83 -20.58 -11.60
CA LYS A 212 -3.75 -21.85 -12.32
C LYS A 212 -2.84 -22.81 -11.55
N ILE A 213 -3.36 -24.00 -11.26
CA ILE A 213 -2.63 -25.05 -10.54
C ILE A 213 -1.78 -25.87 -11.52
N PHE A 214 -0.58 -26.24 -11.09
CA PHE A 214 0.33 -27.14 -11.78
C PHE A 214 0.40 -28.50 -11.08
N LEU A 215 0.64 -29.56 -11.83
CA LEU A 215 0.66 -30.93 -11.33
C LEU A 215 2.03 -31.55 -11.63
N LEU A 216 2.68 -32.10 -10.60
CA LEU A 216 3.84 -32.99 -10.71
C LEU A 216 3.36 -34.42 -10.49
N SER A 217 3.41 -35.23 -11.54
CA SER A 217 2.73 -36.53 -11.56
C SER A 217 3.55 -37.62 -10.88
N ARG A 218 4.86 -37.66 -11.11
CA ARG A 218 5.73 -38.76 -10.68
C ARG A 218 7.08 -38.27 -10.18
N PHE A 219 7.53 -38.84 -9.06
CA PHE A 219 8.89 -38.71 -8.55
C PHE A 219 9.76 -39.89 -9.00
N GLN A 220 10.94 -39.62 -9.57
CA GLN A 220 11.86 -40.65 -10.04
C GLN A 220 13.01 -40.81 -9.03
N ALA A 221 12.94 -41.85 -8.19
CA ALA A 221 14.03 -42.21 -7.30
C ALA A 221 15.27 -42.64 -8.12
N LYS A 222 16.46 -42.22 -7.67
CA LYS A 222 17.74 -42.66 -8.24
C LYS A 222 17.97 -44.13 -7.84
N LYS A 223 18.28 -44.98 -8.82
CA LYS A 223 18.54 -46.42 -8.60
C LYS A 223 19.82 -46.68 -7.81
N PHE A 224 20.80 -45.78 -7.92
CA PHE A 224 22.07 -45.82 -7.20
C PHE A 224 22.28 -44.46 -6.50
N PRO A 225 22.15 -44.38 -5.17
CA PRO A 225 22.55 -43.20 -4.40
C PRO A 225 24.07 -43.02 -4.48
N SER A 226 24.54 -41.81 -4.78
CA SER A 226 25.98 -41.49 -4.76
C SER A 226 26.54 -41.29 -3.35
N HIS A 227 25.69 -41.28 -2.31
CA HIS A 227 26.06 -41.03 -0.92
C HIS A 227 25.29 -41.97 0.03
N THR A 228 25.95 -42.52 1.03
CA THR A 228 25.29 -43.16 2.18
C THR A 228 24.53 -42.09 2.97
N PRO A 229 23.22 -42.28 3.28
CA PRO A 229 22.46 -41.28 4.01
C PRO A 229 23.00 -41.13 5.45
N ASP A 230 23.23 -39.89 5.89
CA ASP A 230 23.58 -39.59 7.27
C ASP A 230 22.48 -40.09 8.22
N LYS A 231 22.88 -40.57 9.41
CA LYS A 231 21.96 -41.14 10.43
C LYS A 231 20.83 -40.20 10.86
N GLN A 232 20.94 -38.89 10.61
CA GLN A 232 19.92 -37.88 10.93
C GLN A 232 18.84 -37.71 9.83
N ASN A 233 19.11 -38.12 8.58
CA ASN A 233 18.22 -37.99 7.41
C ASN A 233 17.81 -39.37 6.84
N ALA A 234 17.55 -40.34 7.70
CA ALA A 234 17.33 -41.75 7.34
C ALA A 234 16.05 -42.04 6.49
N GLY A 235 15.28 -41.02 6.09
CA GLY A 235 14.02 -41.15 5.34
C GLY A 235 14.01 -40.55 3.93
N ASP A 236 15.04 -39.83 3.50
CA ASP A 236 15.05 -39.13 2.21
C ASP A 236 15.59 -40.04 1.09
N THR A 237 14.71 -40.48 0.19
CA THR A 237 15.12 -41.18 -1.03
C THR A 237 15.60 -40.16 -2.08
N PRO A 238 16.86 -40.20 -2.52
CA PRO A 238 17.35 -39.26 -3.52
C PRO A 238 16.65 -39.52 -4.87
N GLY A 239 16.11 -38.48 -5.49
CA GLY A 239 15.37 -38.58 -6.74
C GLY A 239 15.08 -37.22 -7.37
N ASP A 240 14.65 -37.25 -8.63
CA ASP A 240 14.36 -36.07 -9.44
C ASP A 240 12.89 -36.11 -9.94
N TYR A 241 12.30 -34.95 -10.25
CA TYR A 241 11.03 -34.89 -10.99
C TYR A 241 11.24 -35.10 -12.49
N LEU A 242 10.18 -35.49 -13.21
CA LEU A 242 10.24 -35.62 -14.66
C LEU A 242 10.59 -34.28 -15.33
N LEU A 243 11.67 -34.26 -16.10
CA LEU A 243 12.18 -33.05 -16.74
C LEU A 243 11.14 -32.39 -17.68
N ASN A 244 10.31 -33.19 -18.35
CA ASN A 244 9.23 -32.68 -19.21
C ASN A 244 8.15 -31.92 -18.42
N GLU A 245 7.86 -32.32 -17.18
CA GLU A 245 6.93 -31.61 -16.31
C GLU A 245 7.55 -30.31 -15.82
N VAL A 246 8.80 -30.37 -15.36
CA VAL A 246 9.55 -29.19 -14.94
C VAL A 246 9.69 -28.17 -16.09
N ARG A 247 9.93 -28.62 -17.32
CA ARG A 247 9.95 -27.77 -18.52
C ARG A 247 8.62 -27.06 -18.76
N ARG A 248 7.48 -27.74 -18.56
CA ARG A 248 6.14 -27.12 -18.66
C ARG A 248 5.91 -26.09 -17.57
N LEU A 249 6.36 -26.37 -16.34
CA LEU A 249 6.31 -25.42 -15.22
C LEU A 249 7.18 -24.19 -15.50
N ALA A 250 8.42 -24.38 -15.95
CA ALA A 250 9.34 -23.32 -16.34
C ALA A 250 8.72 -22.39 -17.40
N ARG A 251 8.11 -22.97 -18.45
CA ARG A 251 7.36 -22.19 -19.46
C ARG A 251 6.20 -21.41 -18.85
N LEU A 252 5.45 -21.99 -17.92
CA LEU A 252 4.35 -21.30 -17.24
C LEU A 252 4.86 -20.08 -16.47
N ILE A 253 6.00 -20.19 -15.78
CA ILE A 253 6.60 -19.09 -15.02
C ILE A 253 7.06 -17.98 -15.97
N MET A 254 7.81 -18.30 -17.03
CA MET A 254 8.38 -17.32 -17.97
C MET A 254 7.34 -16.49 -18.73
N VAL A 255 6.23 -17.08 -19.19
CA VAL A 255 5.35 -16.42 -20.18
C VAL A 255 4.62 -15.18 -19.67
N LYS A 256 4.38 -15.06 -18.36
CA LYS A 256 3.67 -13.90 -17.79
C LYS A 256 4.56 -13.12 -16.84
N THR A 257 4.86 -11.88 -17.19
CA THR A 257 5.59 -10.95 -16.34
C THR A 257 4.80 -10.63 -15.06
N PRO A 258 5.40 -10.76 -13.86
CA PRO A 258 4.75 -10.40 -12.61
C PRO A 258 4.55 -8.87 -12.52
N ARG A 259 3.51 -8.45 -11.78
CA ARG A 259 3.29 -7.04 -11.45
C ARG A 259 3.85 -6.77 -10.05
N PRO A 260 4.71 -5.75 -9.86
CA PRO A 260 5.24 -5.41 -8.54
C PRO A 260 4.14 -4.81 -7.64
N SER A 261 4.31 -4.93 -6.33
CA SER A 261 3.47 -4.22 -5.35
C SER A 261 3.96 -2.78 -5.17
N ASP A 262 3.08 -1.91 -4.65
CA ASP A 262 3.40 -0.49 -4.42
C ASP A 262 4.57 -0.33 -3.44
N TRP A 263 4.68 -1.21 -2.44
CA TRP A 263 5.82 -1.23 -1.51
C TRP A 263 7.14 -1.54 -2.22
N ARG A 264 7.14 -2.54 -3.11
CA ARG A 264 8.34 -2.91 -3.88
C ARG A 264 8.73 -1.88 -4.92
N SER A 265 7.77 -1.15 -5.49
CA SER A 265 8.09 -0.13 -6.48
C SER A 265 8.55 1.20 -5.87
N SER A 266 8.16 1.48 -4.61
CA SER A 266 8.50 2.71 -3.91
C SER A 266 9.79 2.64 -3.09
N HIS A 267 10.22 1.46 -2.63
CA HIS A 267 11.40 1.33 -1.76
C HIS A 267 12.52 0.54 -2.44
N PRO A 268 13.79 0.95 -2.28
CA PRO A 268 14.92 0.17 -2.74
C PRO A 268 15.14 -1.02 -1.80
N TYR A 269 15.40 -2.19 -2.35
CA TYR A 269 15.76 -3.36 -1.55
C TYR A 269 16.73 -4.27 -2.30
N LEU A 270 17.49 -5.03 -1.52
CA LEU A 270 18.48 -5.99 -1.98
C LEU A 270 18.18 -7.34 -1.33
N LEU A 271 18.23 -8.38 -2.17
CA LEU A 271 18.41 -9.75 -1.69
C LEU A 271 19.91 -10.00 -1.67
N ILE A 272 20.43 -10.42 -0.52
CA ILE A 272 21.86 -10.62 -0.32
C ILE A 272 22.23 -12.01 -0.79
N ASP A 273 23.15 -12.08 -1.75
CA ASP A 273 23.61 -13.32 -2.35
C ASP A 273 24.92 -13.80 -1.73
N ARG A 274 25.84 -12.89 -1.41
CA ARG A 274 27.17 -13.15 -0.84
C ARG A 274 27.41 -12.21 0.35
N ILE A 275 28.08 -12.75 1.36
CA ILE A 275 28.44 -12.04 2.61
C ILE A 275 29.92 -12.28 2.86
N GLU A 276 30.64 -11.21 3.21
CA GLU A 276 32.06 -11.26 3.56
C GLU A 276 32.31 -10.44 4.83
N ASP A 277 33.16 -10.98 5.71
CA ASP A 277 33.69 -10.22 6.85
C ASP A 277 34.94 -9.45 6.38
N VAL A 278 34.92 -8.12 6.50
CA VAL A 278 36.02 -7.22 6.10
C VAL A 278 36.73 -6.67 7.35
N THR A 279 36.48 -7.26 8.52
CA THR A 279 37.09 -6.84 9.77
C THR A 279 38.61 -7.09 9.78
N ASP A 280 39.40 -6.13 10.27
CA ASP A 280 40.85 -6.26 10.38
C ASP A 280 41.26 -7.43 11.30
N ASN A 281 42.24 -8.23 10.85
CA ASN A 281 42.76 -9.41 11.59
C ASN A 281 43.22 -9.09 13.03
N LYS A 282 43.68 -7.86 13.31
CA LYS A 282 44.07 -7.44 14.67
C LYS A 282 42.88 -7.31 15.62
N THR A 283 41.75 -6.80 15.12
CA THR A 283 40.50 -6.67 15.88
C THR A 283 39.73 -7.98 15.97
N PHE A 284 40.09 -8.96 15.13
CA PHE A 284 39.43 -10.25 15.04
C PHE A 284 39.51 -11.08 16.33
N ASN A 285 40.60 -10.96 17.07
CA ASN A 285 40.87 -11.77 18.27
C ASN A 285 39.99 -11.40 19.48
N ASN A 286 39.38 -10.20 19.51
CA ASN A 286 38.50 -9.78 20.59
C ASN A 286 37.05 -10.25 20.32
N MET A 287 36.58 -11.22 21.10
CA MET A 287 35.27 -11.91 20.95
C MET A 287 34.02 -11.03 21.14
N ASN A 288 34.16 -9.78 21.60
CA ASN A 288 33.03 -8.89 21.92
C ASN A 288 32.92 -7.67 21.00
N ASN A 289 33.77 -7.56 19.98
CA ASN A 289 33.78 -6.38 19.11
C ASN A 289 32.81 -6.52 17.94
N ASP A 290 32.14 -5.42 17.61
CA ASP A 290 31.32 -5.31 16.41
C ASP A 290 32.17 -5.47 15.14
N ARG A 291 31.59 -6.12 14.14
CA ARG A 291 32.27 -6.47 12.88
C ARG A 291 31.84 -5.56 11.73
N CYS A 292 32.73 -5.41 10.77
CA CYS A 292 32.45 -4.73 9.50
C CYS A 292 32.17 -5.78 8.42
N ILE A 293 30.98 -5.72 7.81
CA ILE A 293 30.53 -6.74 6.85
C ILE A 293 30.27 -6.09 5.50
N SER A 294 30.72 -6.75 4.45
CA SER A 294 30.34 -6.46 3.07
C SER A 294 29.24 -7.41 2.59
N LEU A 295 28.16 -6.82 2.09
CA LEU A 295 26.98 -7.50 1.58
C LEU A 295 26.85 -7.24 0.08
N TYR A 296 26.68 -8.30 -0.70
CA TYR A 296 26.55 -8.21 -2.15
C TYR A 296 25.15 -8.60 -2.61
N GLY A 297 24.60 -7.84 -3.56
CA GLY A 297 23.30 -8.14 -4.14
C GLY A 297 22.93 -7.20 -5.27
N TRP A 298 21.84 -7.56 -5.97
CA TRP A 298 21.27 -6.70 -7.02
C TRP A 298 20.22 -5.74 -6.43
N VAL A 299 20.27 -4.47 -6.84
CA VAL A 299 19.28 -3.46 -6.47
C VAL A 299 17.92 -3.77 -7.12
N ARG A 300 16.83 -3.66 -6.35
CA ARG A 300 15.44 -3.85 -6.80
C ARG A 300 14.55 -2.71 -6.33
N GLY A 301 13.44 -2.53 -7.05
CA GLY A 301 12.42 -1.56 -6.69
C GLY A 301 12.77 -0.16 -7.16
N ALA A 302 12.88 0.77 -6.21
CA ALA A 302 13.39 2.12 -6.45
C ALA A 302 14.94 2.12 -6.56
N PRO A 303 15.54 3.15 -7.17
CA PRO A 303 16.99 3.32 -7.13
C PRO A 303 17.48 3.52 -5.69
N LEU A 304 18.66 2.97 -5.37
CA LEU A 304 19.30 3.13 -4.07
C LEU A 304 20.09 4.44 -4.06
N PRO A 305 19.82 5.38 -3.14
CA PRO A 305 20.56 6.64 -3.08
C PRO A 305 22.04 6.42 -2.70
N PRO A 306 22.95 7.32 -3.10
CA PRO A 306 24.38 7.22 -2.75
C PRO A 306 24.62 7.41 -1.24
N ALA A 307 25.70 6.79 -0.74
CA ALA A 307 26.00 6.62 0.70
C ALA A 307 26.08 7.92 1.54
N LEU A 308 26.33 9.08 0.93
CA LEU A 308 26.40 10.38 1.62
C LEU A 308 25.01 10.99 1.93
N THR A 309 23.97 10.53 1.22
CA THR A 309 22.57 10.96 1.38
C THR A 309 21.68 9.78 1.81
N SER A 310 22.27 8.60 2.01
CA SER A 310 21.48 7.38 2.16
C SER A 310 20.76 7.35 3.51
N PRO A 311 19.43 7.15 3.51
CA PRO A 311 18.71 6.77 4.72
C PRO A 311 19.20 5.38 5.19
N GLY A 312 18.97 5.06 6.46
CA GLY A 312 19.37 3.79 7.05
C GLY A 312 18.87 2.58 6.26
N ILE A 313 19.62 1.48 6.30
CA ILE A 313 19.21 0.19 5.75
C ILE A 313 18.71 -0.68 6.89
N HIS A 314 17.51 -1.24 6.74
CA HIS A 314 17.02 -2.28 7.64
C HIS A 314 17.39 -3.65 7.09
N ILE A 315 18.16 -4.43 7.87
CA ILE A 315 18.40 -5.84 7.57
C ILE A 315 17.40 -6.68 8.37
N ALA A 316 16.59 -7.46 7.66
CA ALA A 316 15.51 -8.23 8.24
C ALA A 316 16.01 -9.22 9.31
N GLY A 317 15.72 -8.91 10.57
CA GLY A 317 16.07 -9.76 11.73
C GLY A 317 17.43 -9.47 12.37
N LEU A 318 18.13 -8.42 11.93
CA LEU A 318 19.34 -7.89 12.55
C LEU A 318 19.16 -6.50 13.14
N GLY A 319 18.49 -5.60 12.41
CA GLY A 319 18.26 -4.23 12.88
C GLY A 319 18.40 -3.19 11.78
N ASP A 320 18.38 -1.92 12.21
CA ASP A 320 18.62 -0.75 11.37
C ASP A 320 20.12 -0.42 11.43
N PHE A 321 20.75 -0.21 10.27
CA PHE A 321 22.16 0.13 10.15
C PHE A 321 22.37 1.32 9.22
N ALA A 322 23.41 2.11 9.49
CA ALA A 322 23.86 3.14 8.57
C ALA A 322 24.79 2.53 7.51
N LEU A 323 24.63 2.96 6.26
CA LEU A 323 25.47 2.55 5.15
C LEU A 323 26.81 3.29 5.22
N VAL A 324 27.93 2.57 5.14
CA VAL A 324 29.27 3.17 5.15
C VAL A 324 29.72 3.49 3.73
N GLU A 325 29.64 2.49 2.86
CA GLU A 325 30.04 2.62 1.46
C GLU A 325 29.14 1.75 0.58
N CYS A 326 28.88 2.23 -0.64
CA CYS A 326 28.09 1.54 -1.63
C CYS A 326 28.81 1.63 -2.98
N THR A 327 29.26 0.49 -3.50
CA THR A 327 30.07 0.40 -4.73
C THR A 327 29.39 -0.48 -5.76
N GLN A 328 29.33 -0.01 -7.01
CA GLN A 328 28.87 -0.83 -8.13
C GLN A 328 29.91 -1.90 -8.47
N GLN A 329 29.45 -3.12 -8.69
CA GLN A 329 30.25 -4.28 -9.06
C GLN A 329 29.83 -4.79 -10.45
N PRO A 330 30.73 -5.44 -11.20
CA PRO A 330 30.36 -6.05 -12.47
C PRO A 330 29.32 -7.16 -12.24
N ASP A 331 28.34 -7.24 -13.15
CA ASP A 331 27.24 -8.19 -13.04
C ASP A 331 27.74 -9.64 -13.20
N PRO A 332 27.55 -10.53 -12.21
CA PRO A 332 28.01 -11.92 -12.31
C PRO A 332 27.18 -12.75 -13.30
N CYS A 333 25.96 -12.34 -13.60
CA CYS A 333 25.07 -12.98 -14.57
C CYS A 333 24.53 -11.96 -15.58
N PRO A 334 25.39 -11.48 -16.50
CA PRO A 334 25.00 -10.46 -17.47
C PRO A 334 24.01 -11.04 -18.49
N LEU A 335 23.02 -10.23 -18.88
CA LEU A 335 22.04 -10.61 -19.89
C LEU A 335 22.67 -10.62 -21.29
N PRO A 336 22.43 -11.65 -22.13
CA PRO A 336 22.99 -11.72 -23.48
C PRO A 336 22.63 -10.53 -24.37
N GLY A 337 21.45 -9.92 -24.18
CA GLY A 337 21.03 -8.74 -24.94
C GLY A 337 21.83 -7.46 -24.66
N MET A 338 22.69 -7.45 -23.65
CA MET A 338 23.52 -6.29 -23.29
C MET A 338 24.81 -6.23 -24.12
N PHE A 339 25.43 -7.38 -24.39
CA PHE A 339 26.67 -7.49 -25.17
C PHE A 339 26.51 -7.11 -26.65
N THR A 340 25.30 -7.18 -27.18
CA THR A 340 25.02 -6.81 -28.59
C THR A 340 25.02 -5.30 -28.83
N HIS A 341 25.02 -4.46 -27.78
CA HIS A 341 25.04 -3.01 -27.90
C HIS A 341 26.43 -2.39 -27.70
N SER A 342 27.38 -3.10 -27.06
CA SER A 342 28.74 -2.58 -26.82
C SER A 342 29.70 -2.84 -27.98
N ASN A 343 29.51 -3.91 -28.75
CA ASN A 343 30.28 -4.18 -29.96
C ASN A 343 29.55 -3.58 -31.17
N GLY A 344 29.94 -2.38 -31.59
CA GLY A 344 29.29 -1.54 -32.61
C GLY A 344 29.31 -2.07 -34.06
N THR A 345 28.87 -3.30 -34.29
CA THR A 345 28.61 -3.84 -35.62
C THR A 345 27.17 -4.35 -35.66
N ASP A 346 26.38 -3.82 -36.60
CA ASP A 346 25.02 -4.16 -37.06
C ASP A 346 24.09 -4.97 -36.12
N PRO A 347 22.79 -4.60 -35.98
CA PRO A 347 21.86 -5.34 -35.14
C PRO A 347 21.64 -6.77 -35.69
N VAL A 348 22.47 -7.71 -35.23
CA VAL A 348 22.34 -9.13 -35.57
C VAL A 348 20.96 -9.58 -35.12
N LYS A 349 20.15 -10.09 -36.06
CA LYS A 349 18.81 -10.63 -35.80
C LYS A 349 18.88 -11.65 -34.66
N THR A 350 18.49 -11.24 -33.46
CA THR A 350 18.55 -12.11 -32.29
C THR A 350 17.58 -13.28 -32.49
N THR A 351 18.10 -14.50 -32.60
CA THR A 351 17.27 -15.71 -32.63
C THR A 351 16.44 -15.83 -31.34
N ARG A 352 15.26 -16.45 -31.39
CA ARG A 352 14.41 -16.60 -30.18
C ARG A 352 14.98 -17.59 -29.15
N HIS A 353 15.94 -18.43 -29.54
CA HIS A 353 16.55 -19.46 -28.69
C HIS A 353 17.72 -18.91 -27.86
N LEU A 354 17.93 -19.43 -26.64
CA LEU A 354 19.04 -19.10 -25.75
C LEU A 354 20.19 -20.10 -25.97
N SER A 355 21.39 -19.61 -26.32
CA SER A 355 22.56 -20.49 -26.53
C SER A 355 23.02 -21.13 -25.22
N GLU A 356 23.83 -22.19 -25.30
CA GLU A 356 24.34 -22.86 -24.10
C GLU A 356 25.35 -22.00 -23.33
N ARG A 357 26.19 -21.23 -24.05
CA ARG A 357 27.15 -20.28 -23.46
C ARG A 357 26.47 -19.17 -22.66
N ASP A 358 25.25 -18.80 -23.04
CA ASP A 358 24.46 -17.76 -22.39
C ASP A 358 23.77 -18.25 -21.10
N ARG A 359 23.75 -19.56 -20.82
CA ARG A 359 23.11 -20.16 -19.65
C ARG A 359 24.03 -20.11 -18.44
N LYS A 360 24.19 -18.92 -17.90
CA LYS A 360 25.00 -18.68 -16.69
C LYS A 360 24.17 -18.92 -15.43
N ILE A 361 24.85 -19.43 -14.40
CA ILE A 361 24.33 -19.62 -13.03
C ILE A 361 25.25 -18.92 -12.05
N TYR A 362 24.68 -18.27 -11.04
CA TYR A 362 25.39 -17.66 -9.92
C TYR A 362 24.73 -18.09 -8.62
N ALA A 363 25.49 -18.79 -7.79
CA ALA A 363 25.04 -19.31 -6.50
C ALA A 363 26.24 -19.44 -5.55
N PRO A 364 26.74 -18.33 -4.99
CA PRO A 364 27.99 -18.33 -4.21
C PRO A 364 27.90 -19.16 -2.92
N MET A 365 26.71 -19.33 -2.33
CA MET A 365 26.49 -20.13 -1.11
C MET A 365 26.19 -21.62 -1.38
N SER A 366 25.99 -22.01 -2.64
CA SER A 366 25.63 -23.39 -3.03
C SER A 366 26.82 -24.13 -3.64
N SER A 367 26.74 -25.47 -3.70
CA SER A 367 27.77 -26.28 -4.35
C SER A 367 27.64 -26.22 -5.88
N LEU A 368 28.51 -25.46 -6.56
CA LEU A 368 28.55 -25.37 -8.02
C LEU A 368 29.71 -26.21 -8.56
N GLY A 369 29.42 -27.18 -9.44
CA GLY A 369 30.44 -28.02 -10.06
C GLY A 369 31.25 -28.88 -9.09
N GLY A 370 30.73 -29.15 -7.89
CA GLY A 370 31.43 -29.87 -6.82
C GLY A 370 32.14 -28.96 -5.82
N VAL A 371 32.26 -27.66 -6.08
CA VAL A 371 32.90 -26.70 -5.16
C VAL A 371 31.85 -26.01 -4.28
N LEU A 372 32.00 -26.08 -2.97
CA LEU A 372 31.21 -25.39 -1.96
C LEU A 372 32.11 -24.39 -1.22
N PHE A 373 31.79 -23.10 -1.38
CA PHE A 373 32.43 -22.04 -0.61
C PHE A 373 31.75 -21.94 0.75
N ASP A 374 32.50 -22.26 1.79
CA ASP A 374 32.21 -21.82 3.15
C ASP A 374 33.07 -20.58 3.44
N ARG A 375 32.84 -19.91 4.57
CA ARG A 375 33.43 -18.59 4.83
C ARG A 375 34.95 -18.55 4.76
N ASP A 376 35.58 -19.52 5.42
CA ASP A 376 37.04 -19.58 5.56
C ASP A 376 37.64 -20.80 4.84
N ALA A 377 36.77 -21.66 4.28
CA ALA A 377 37.17 -22.94 3.69
C ALA A 377 36.40 -23.25 2.40
N THR A 378 37.09 -23.83 1.44
CA THR A 378 36.51 -24.33 0.19
C THR A 378 36.45 -25.84 0.21
N TYR A 379 35.26 -26.41 0.15
CA TYR A 379 35.04 -27.86 0.08
C TYR A 379 34.87 -28.28 -1.38
N ILE A 380 35.66 -29.24 -1.86
CA ILE A 380 35.61 -29.72 -3.23
C ILE A 380 35.20 -31.20 -3.21
N ASP A 381 34.03 -31.52 -3.75
CA ASP A 381 33.57 -32.88 -3.99
C ASP A 381 34.01 -33.32 -5.39
N LEU A 382 34.96 -34.26 -5.42
CA LEU A 382 35.55 -34.79 -6.65
C LEU A 382 34.73 -35.96 -7.24
N GLY A 383 33.50 -36.19 -6.75
CA GLY A 383 32.51 -37.07 -7.38
C GLY A 383 32.96 -38.54 -7.49
N GLY A 384 33.84 -38.98 -6.58
CA GLY A 384 34.39 -40.34 -6.55
C GLY A 384 35.64 -40.59 -7.41
N SER A 385 36.24 -39.57 -8.05
CA SER A 385 37.47 -39.79 -8.85
C SER A 385 38.72 -40.16 -8.01
N HIS A 386 38.67 -40.02 -6.68
CA HIS A 386 39.71 -40.53 -5.77
C HIS A 386 39.61 -42.02 -5.40
N TYR A 387 38.66 -42.79 -5.95
CA TYR A 387 38.64 -44.26 -5.77
C TYR A 387 39.86 -44.98 -6.37
N LEU A 388 40.81 -44.26 -6.97
CA LEU A 388 42.07 -44.78 -7.50
C LEU A 388 43.22 -44.84 -6.46
N THR A 389 43.09 -44.23 -5.28
CA THR A 389 44.20 -44.24 -4.29
C THR A 389 44.21 -45.48 -3.37
N ASN A 390 43.18 -46.34 -3.40
CA ASN A 390 43.09 -47.44 -2.42
C ASN A 390 42.67 -48.83 -2.95
N ARG A 391 42.83 -49.11 -4.26
CA ARG A 391 42.75 -50.51 -4.75
C ARG A 391 44.14 -51.14 -4.81
N LYS A 392 44.40 -52.11 -3.93
CA LYS A 392 45.31 -53.21 -4.25
C LYS A 392 44.78 -53.89 -5.53
N SER A 393 45.46 -53.65 -6.64
CA SER A 393 45.12 -54.23 -7.94
C SER A 393 45.22 -55.75 -7.88
N ARG A 394 44.13 -56.44 -8.23
CA ARG A 394 44.18 -57.80 -8.76
C ARG A 394 44.03 -57.69 -10.27
N HIS A 395 45.09 -58.08 -10.97
CA HIS A 395 45.24 -58.33 -12.41
C HIS A 395 45.61 -57.15 -13.33
N GLY A 396 46.89 -57.15 -13.72
CA GLY A 396 47.29 -57.35 -15.13
C GLY A 396 47.24 -56.17 -16.09
N ASN A 397 48.40 -55.50 -16.25
CA ASN A 397 48.84 -54.70 -17.39
C ASN A 397 48.08 -53.41 -17.74
N ASN A 398 48.54 -52.29 -17.14
CA ASN A 398 49.11 -51.14 -17.84
C ASN A 398 49.61 -50.12 -16.79
N GLN A 399 50.93 -49.93 -16.70
CA GLN A 399 51.58 -49.02 -15.75
C GLN A 399 51.46 -47.58 -16.24
N THR A 400 50.55 -46.81 -15.66
CA THR A 400 50.77 -45.37 -15.44
C THR A 400 51.40 -45.25 -14.06
N GLN A 401 52.54 -44.55 -13.94
CA GLN A 401 53.20 -44.33 -12.65
C GLN A 401 52.27 -43.47 -11.77
N ASN A 402 51.58 -44.09 -10.82
CA ASN A 402 50.83 -43.38 -9.80
C ASN A 402 51.83 -42.85 -8.76
N VAL A 403 51.89 -41.53 -8.59
CA VAL A 403 52.63 -40.89 -7.48
C VAL A 403 52.06 -41.44 -6.16
N SER A 404 52.88 -42.13 -5.36
CA SER A 404 52.46 -42.69 -4.08
C SER A 404 52.30 -41.58 -3.05
N GLN A 405 51.28 -41.67 -2.19
CA GLN A 405 51.03 -40.69 -1.11
C GLN A 405 52.26 -40.44 -0.23
N SER A 406 53.16 -41.42 -0.10
CA SER A 406 54.44 -41.28 0.59
C SER A 406 55.36 -40.20 0.01
N MET A 407 55.38 -40.01 -1.31
CA MET A 407 56.18 -38.95 -1.95
C MET A 407 55.58 -37.56 -1.72
N LEU A 408 54.24 -37.46 -1.64
CA LEU A 408 53.58 -36.20 -1.30
C LEU A 408 53.80 -35.86 0.17
N ASP A 409 53.72 -36.85 1.07
CA ASP A 409 54.00 -36.65 2.50
C ASP A 409 55.48 -36.31 2.74
N GLU A 410 56.43 -36.93 2.00
CA GLU A 410 57.84 -36.51 2.00
C GLU A 410 58.04 -35.11 1.43
N LEU A 411 57.34 -34.72 0.37
CA LEU A 411 57.38 -33.36 -0.16
C LEU A 411 56.82 -32.35 0.85
N HIS A 412 55.69 -32.63 1.48
CA HIS A 412 55.12 -31.77 2.52
C HIS A 412 56.00 -31.68 3.77
N ALA A 413 56.65 -32.78 4.17
CA ALA A 413 57.62 -32.79 5.26
C ALA A 413 58.88 -31.98 4.92
N THR A 414 59.43 -32.15 3.71
CA THR A 414 60.60 -31.40 3.27
C THR A 414 60.32 -29.90 3.08
N PHE A 415 59.11 -29.50 2.70
CA PHE A 415 58.69 -28.10 2.65
C PHE A 415 58.47 -27.46 4.03
N ASN A 416 58.13 -28.25 5.06
CA ASN A 416 57.91 -27.76 6.41
C ASN A 416 59.22 -27.73 7.24
N GLU A 417 60.14 -28.68 7.02
CA GLU A 417 61.41 -28.75 7.75
C GLU A 417 62.51 -27.84 7.19
N VAL A 418 62.47 -27.56 5.88
CA VAL A 418 63.47 -26.74 5.20
C VAL A 418 62.75 -25.57 4.56
N GLY A 419 63.16 -24.34 4.91
CA GLY A 419 62.70 -23.11 4.25
C GLY A 419 62.78 -23.21 2.73
N GLY A 420 62.03 -22.33 2.05
CA GLY A 420 61.70 -22.42 0.62
C GLY A 420 62.85 -22.84 -0.29
N LEU A 421 62.50 -23.47 -1.43
CA LEU A 421 63.42 -24.09 -2.38
C LEU A 421 64.62 -23.19 -2.77
N ASP A 422 64.40 -21.87 -2.79
CA ASP A 422 65.42 -20.82 -3.00
C ASP A 422 66.47 -20.73 -1.88
N GLU A 423 66.07 -20.90 -0.62
CA GLU A 423 66.98 -20.90 0.52
C GLU A 423 67.86 -22.15 0.54
N ARG A 424 67.29 -23.27 0.05
CA ARG A 424 68.02 -24.53 -0.15
C ARG A 424 68.98 -24.43 -1.33
N LEU A 425 68.56 -23.83 -2.45
CA LEU A 425 69.43 -23.48 -3.59
C LEU A 425 70.60 -22.59 -3.13
N ASN A 426 70.34 -21.54 -2.34
CA ASN A 426 71.40 -20.66 -1.84
C ASN A 426 72.39 -21.37 -0.88
N LYS A 427 71.94 -22.41 -0.15
CA LYS A 427 72.79 -23.18 0.78
C LYS A 427 73.52 -24.36 0.13
N THR A 428 72.94 -25.01 -0.89
CA THR A 428 73.48 -26.23 -1.48
C THR A 428 74.16 -26.02 -2.83
N HIS A 429 73.79 -24.99 -3.59
CA HIS A 429 74.33 -24.75 -4.92
C HIS A 429 75.66 -23.98 -4.84
N LYS A 430 76.78 -24.71 -5.01
CA LYS A 430 78.11 -24.12 -5.16
C LYS A 430 78.49 -24.11 -6.64
N VAL A 431 78.69 -22.91 -7.21
CA VAL A 431 79.02 -22.73 -8.63
C VAL A 431 80.54 -22.76 -8.82
N ARG A 432 80.97 -23.45 -9.88
CA ARG A 432 82.37 -23.57 -10.31
C ARG A 432 82.45 -23.03 -11.74
N MET A 433 83.35 -22.07 -11.99
CA MET A 433 83.42 -21.39 -13.30
C MET A 433 84.04 -22.28 -14.40
N VAL A 434 84.99 -23.16 -14.05
CA VAL A 434 85.62 -24.15 -14.97
C VAL A 434 86.01 -25.41 -14.17
N SER A 435 86.08 -26.58 -14.81
CA SER A 435 86.25 -27.91 -14.19
C SER A 435 87.39 -28.04 -13.15
N ASN A 436 88.45 -27.23 -13.22
CA ASN A 436 89.60 -27.31 -12.32
C ASN A 436 89.72 -26.17 -11.28
N ALA A 437 88.78 -25.23 -11.21
CA ALA A 437 88.82 -24.11 -10.25
C ALA A 437 88.14 -24.47 -8.90
N PRO A 438 88.52 -23.90 -7.75
CA PRO A 438 87.81 -24.12 -6.49
C PRO A 438 86.37 -23.57 -6.53
N PHE A 439 85.48 -24.12 -5.69
CA PHE A 439 84.08 -23.69 -5.59
C PHE A 439 83.97 -22.32 -4.91
N LEU A 440 83.17 -21.40 -5.45
CA LEU A 440 82.97 -20.07 -4.89
C LEU A 440 82.03 -20.13 -3.67
N SER A 441 82.50 -19.69 -2.49
CA SER A 441 81.67 -19.40 -1.31
C SER A 441 81.39 -17.89 -1.24
N ALA A 442 80.15 -17.52 -0.87
CA ALA A 442 79.73 -16.11 -0.83
C ALA A 442 80.39 -15.29 0.32
N GLU A 443 81.08 -15.94 1.25
CA GLU A 443 81.65 -15.30 2.45
C GLU A 443 83.08 -14.75 2.27
N GLU A 444 83.78 -15.06 1.16
CA GLU A 444 85.18 -14.63 0.95
C GLU A 444 85.33 -13.32 0.13
N ILE A 445 84.23 -12.64 -0.21
CA ILE A 445 84.26 -11.39 -1.02
C ILE A 445 84.14 -10.12 -0.14
N ALA A 446 83.95 -10.26 1.18
CA ALA A 446 83.63 -9.12 2.05
C ALA A 446 84.84 -8.48 2.78
N ASP A 447 85.98 -9.15 2.92
CA ASP A 447 87.11 -8.62 3.68
C ASP A 447 88.38 -8.58 2.82
N ASN A 448 88.64 -7.44 2.16
CA ASN A 448 89.96 -6.83 1.88
C ASN A 448 89.89 -5.89 0.65
N HIS A 449 89.58 -4.61 0.86
CA HIS A 449 90.43 -3.50 0.40
C HIS A 449 89.83 -2.14 0.79
N ASP A 450 90.34 -1.58 1.90
CA ASP A 450 90.47 -0.13 2.05
C ASP A 450 91.89 0.27 1.61
N GLY A 451 91.97 1.27 0.74
CA GLY A 451 93.16 2.11 0.52
C GLY A 451 94.15 1.64 -0.55
N PHE A 452 94.15 2.27 -1.73
CA PHE A 452 95.03 3.41 -2.06
C PHE A 452 95.01 3.74 -3.57
N HIS A 453 95.25 5.02 -3.84
CA HIS A 453 95.18 5.75 -5.10
C HIS A 453 96.16 5.33 -6.22
N ASN A 454 95.70 5.59 -7.45
CA ASN A 454 96.39 6.10 -8.65
C ASN A 454 97.62 5.36 -9.20
N LEU A 455 97.55 4.99 -10.50
CA LEU A 455 98.43 5.52 -11.55
C LEU A 455 97.96 5.11 -12.97
N ASN A 456 97.46 6.13 -13.69
CA ASN A 456 97.63 6.49 -15.11
C ASN A 456 97.81 5.45 -16.25
N ASN A 457 97.01 5.74 -17.29
CA ASN A 457 97.35 5.79 -18.73
C ASN A 457 97.61 4.48 -19.50
N SER A 458 96.75 4.18 -20.49
CA SER A 458 96.92 4.66 -21.87
C SER A 458 96.31 3.70 -22.90
N MET A 459 95.52 4.28 -23.82
CA MET A 459 95.37 3.95 -25.25
C MET A 459 94.81 2.59 -25.72
N ASN A 460 93.67 2.71 -26.43
CA ASN A 460 93.40 2.34 -27.84
C ASN A 460 93.61 0.85 -28.26
N ASP A 461 92.82 0.23 -29.15
CA ASP A 461 91.95 0.72 -30.23
C ASP A 461 91.15 -0.44 -30.88
N VAL A 462 90.12 -0.08 -31.67
CA VAL A 462 89.67 -0.69 -32.96
C VAL A 462 88.97 -2.08 -32.91
N THR A 463 87.62 -2.14 -33.01
CA THR A 463 86.73 -2.29 -34.22
C THR A 463 86.82 -3.67 -34.89
N MET A 464 85.83 -4.33 -35.49
CA MET A 464 84.38 -4.20 -35.77
C MET A 464 83.96 -5.58 -36.37
N GLU A 465 82.66 -5.75 -36.65
CA GLU A 465 82.05 -6.61 -37.70
C GLU A 465 81.44 -7.99 -37.32
N GLU A 466 80.11 -8.08 -37.48
CA GLU A 466 79.36 -9.29 -37.86
C GLU A 466 79.57 -9.56 -39.37
N PRO A 467 79.35 -10.78 -39.94
CA PRO A 467 77.99 -11.16 -40.37
C PRO A 467 77.65 -12.68 -40.51
N ASN A 468 76.34 -12.94 -40.54
CA ASN A 468 75.49 -13.91 -41.26
C ASN A 468 76.05 -15.10 -42.09
N ASP A 469 75.36 -16.25 -42.03
CA ASP A 469 74.67 -16.98 -43.14
C ASP A 469 74.20 -18.38 -42.64
N MET A 470 72.93 -18.81 -42.70
CA MET A 470 71.94 -19.09 -43.77
C MET A 470 71.90 -20.57 -44.26
N ASN A 471 70.66 -21.10 -44.28
CA ASN A 471 70.09 -22.21 -45.08
C ASN A 471 70.29 -23.68 -44.61
N THR A 472 69.35 -24.64 -44.73
CA THR A 472 67.94 -24.77 -45.18
C THR A 472 67.51 -26.23 -44.91
N ASP A 473 66.28 -26.48 -44.43
CA ASP A 473 65.26 -27.40 -45.01
C ASP A 473 64.25 -28.01 -43.99
N LYS A 474 63.00 -27.53 -44.14
CA LYS A 474 61.63 -28.15 -44.08
C LYS A 474 61.49 -29.59 -43.53
N CYS A 475 60.45 -29.98 -42.77
CA CYS A 475 59.00 -29.73 -42.93
C CYS A 475 58.15 -30.23 -41.72
N THR A 476 57.00 -29.57 -41.50
CA THR A 476 55.68 -30.01 -40.92
C THR A 476 55.50 -30.34 -39.43
N ASP A 477 54.72 -29.44 -38.81
CA ASP A 477 53.49 -29.63 -38.04
C ASP A 477 53.48 -30.18 -36.60
N GLU A 478 53.04 -29.25 -35.74
CA GLU A 478 52.19 -29.41 -34.57
C GLU A 478 52.71 -30.28 -33.40
N ILE A 479 53.00 -29.62 -32.28
CA ILE A 479 52.27 -29.75 -31.01
C ILE A 479 52.95 -28.85 -29.97
N ARG A 480 52.17 -27.93 -29.39
CA ARG A 480 52.50 -27.20 -28.16
C ARG A 480 52.30 -28.15 -26.98
N VAL A 481 53.36 -28.42 -26.21
CA VAL A 481 53.24 -28.91 -24.83
C VAL A 481 53.90 -27.89 -23.92
N PHE A 482 53.06 -27.05 -23.30
CA PHE A 482 53.34 -26.44 -22.01
C PHE A 482 52.80 -27.40 -20.93
N SER A 483 53.66 -27.81 -19.99
CA SER A 483 53.29 -28.19 -18.62
C SER A 483 53.46 -26.93 -17.75
N GLU A 484 52.37 -26.38 -17.19
CA GLU A 484 51.91 -26.51 -15.78
C GLU A 484 52.85 -25.78 -14.81
N GLU A 485 52.45 -24.76 -14.03
CA GLU A 485 51.19 -24.46 -13.30
C GLU A 485 50.98 -22.92 -13.13
N PRO A 486 49.97 -22.37 -12.39
CA PRO A 486 48.61 -22.81 -12.09
C PRO A 486 47.54 -21.83 -12.63
N ILE A 487 46.36 -22.36 -12.96
CA ILE A 487 45.21 -21.57 -13.46
C ILE A 487 44.37 -21.08 -12.28
N ALA A 488 44.54 -19.80 -11.94
CA ALA A 488 43.55 -19.00 -11.22
C ALA A 488 42.79 -18.12 -12.24
N GLY A 489 41.45 -18.22 -12.20
CA GLY A 489 40.52 -17.11 -12.44
C GLY A 489 40.69 -16.26 -13.70
N PHE A 490 39.99 -16.68 -14.76
CA PHE A 490 39.68 -15.93 -15.97
C PHE A 490 39.09 -14.53 -15.71
N LEU A 491 39.87 -13.49 -15.98
CA LEU A 491 39.44 -12.11 -16.25
C LEU A 491 39.30 -11.91 -17.78
N VAL A 492 38.22 -11.22 -18.19
CA VAL A 492 38.01 -10.72 -19.56
C VAL A 492 38.96 -9.53 -19.81
N PRO A 493 39.54 -9.36 -21.02
CA PRO A 493 40.69 -8.51 -21.24
C PRO A 493 40.33 -7.02 -21.30
N ALA A 494 41.04 -6.20 -20.51
CA ALA A 494 41.16 -4.77 -20.72
C ALA A 494 42.56 -4.51 -21.30
N GLY A 495 42.61 -4.06 -22.56
CA GLY A 495 43.79 -3.39 -23.07
C GLY A 495 43.76 -1.93 -22.64
N PHE A 496 44.86 -1.44 -22.07
CA PHE A 496 45.42 -0.10 -22.28
C PHE A 496 46.78 -0.07 -21.56
N GLN A 497 47.84 0.22 -22.30
CA GLN A 497 49.19 0.43 -21.76
C GLN A 497 49.29 1.85 -21.23
N GLU A 498 49.88 2.03 -20.05
CA GLU A 498 50.67 3.22 -19.75
C GLU A 498 51.94 2.84 -18.99
N ASN A 499 53.06 3.36 -19.49
CA ASN A 499 54.38 3.29 -18.91
C ASN A 499 54.53 4.35 -17.82
N GLY A 500 55.29 4.05 -16.75
CA GLY A 500 55.86 5.11 -15.91
C GLY A 500 56.11 4.73 -14.46
N ASN A 501 57.36 4.39 -14.14
CA ASN A 501 57.94 4.21 -12.81
C ASN A 501 57.56 5.30 -11.80
N ILE A 502 57.06 4.92 -10.60
CA ILE A 502 57.35 5.64 -9.34
C ILE A 502 57.50 4.65 -8.18
N GLN A 503 58.57 4.84 -7.41
CA GLN A 503 59.08 4.05 -6.30
C GLN A 503 58.11 3.96 -5.11
N LYS A 504 58.10 2.78 -4.46
CA LYS A 504 57.45 2.52 -3.17
C LYS A 504 58.15 3.28 -2.02
N LYS A 505 57.37 3.97 -1.18
CA LYS A 505 57.74 4.23 0.23
C LYS A 505 56.58 3.83 1.15
N ASN A 506 56.92 3.05 2.16
CA ASN A 506 56.07 2.62 3.28
C ASN A 506 55.62 3.82 4.13
N GLN A 507 54.34 3.91 4.51
CA GLN A 507 53.88 4.57 5.74
C GLN A 507 52.59 3.92 6.29
N ASP A 508 52.52 3.89 7.62
CA ASP A 508 51.50 3.33 8.52
C ASP A 508 50.11 4.01 8.48
N PRO A 509 49.07 3.41 9.11
CA PRO A 509 47.66 3.73 8.85
C PRO A 509 47.16 4.84 9.79
N SER A 510 47.05 6.05 9.27
CA SER A 510 46.13 7.04 9.80
C SER A 510 45.76 8.02 8.69
N VAL A 511 44.52 8.52 8.72
CA VAL A 511 43.94 9.54 7.83
C VAL A 511 43.19 9.02 6.59
N SER A 512 41.88 8.81 6.79
CA SER A 512 40.83 8.73 5.77
C SER A 512 40.56 10.11 5.11
N LYS A 513 41.53 10.65 4.36
CA LYS A 513 41.34 11.88 3.56
C LYS A 513 41.71 11.76 2.07
N SER A 514 42.08 10.58 1.57
CA SER A 514 42.67 10.48 0.22
C SER A 514 41.68 10.33 -0.95
N ALA A 515 40.44 9.89 -0.74
CA ALA A 515 39.45 9.78 -1.83
C ALA A 515 38.94 11.15 -2.32
N ARG A 516 38.98 12.17 -1.45
CA ARG A 516 38.41 13.50 -1.69
C ARG A 516 39.32 14.41 -2.52
N MET A 517 40.63 14.20 -2.45
CA MET A 517 41.64 14.89 -3.27
C MET A 517 41.66 14.37 -4.72
N GLN A 518 41.47 13.06 -4.90
CA GLN A 518 41.36 12.45 -6.22
C GLN A 518 40.08 12.90 -6.94
N VAL A 519 38.95 13.01 -6.23
CA VAL A 519 37.70 13.60 -6.76
C VAL A 519 37.85 15.08 -7.10
N LYS A 520 38.68 15.83 -6.35
CA LYS A 520 38.97 17.24 -6.64
C LYS A 520 39.78 17.37 -7.94
N GLN A 521 40.83 16.56 -8.12
CA GLN A 521 41.62 16.53 -9.35
C GLN A 521 40.78 16.09 -10.57
N ILE A 522 39.97 15.04 -10.45
CA ILE A 522 39.10 14.57 -11.54
C ILE A 522 38.03 15.62 -11.91
N LEU A 523 37.48 16.36 -10.95
CA LEU A 523 36.54 17.47 -11.21
C LEU A 523 37.22 18.71 -11.80
N ASP A 524 38.52 18.89 -11.55
CA ASP A 524 39.35 19.96 -12.10
C ASP A 524 39.81 19.65 -13.54
N ASP A 525 39.94 18.36 -13.90
CA ASP A 525 40.49 17.90 -15.19
C ASP A 525 39.45 17.69 -16.31
N ILE A 526 38.14 17.85 -16.05
CA ILE A 526 37.14 17.77 -17.12
C ILE A 526 37.15 19.07 -17.94
N GLU A 527 37.88 19.07 -19.06
CA GLU A 527 37.74 20.07 -20.12
C GLU A 527 36.36 19.94 -20.80
N TRP A 528 35.36 20.62 -20.24
CA TRP A 528 34.10 20.88 -20.92
C TRP A 528 34.34 21.98 -21.96
N LYS A 529 34.24 21.67 -23.26
CA LYS A 529 34.47 22.60 -24.38
C LYS A 529 33.77 23.95 -24.16
N SER A 530 34.51 24.90 -23.62
CA SER A 530 34.10 26.26 -23.33
C SER A 530 34.36 27.11 -24.56
N THR A 531 33.32 27.64 -25.18
CA THR A 531 33.48 28.82 -26.04
C THR A 531 32.87 29.99 -25.29
N THR A 532 33.72 30.98 -25.00
CA THR A 532 33.51 32.24 -24.27
C THR A 532 33.76 32.21 -22.75
N VAL A 533 34.52 33.24 -22.34
CA VAL A 533 35.14 33.48 -21.04
C VAL A 533 34.08 33.99 -20.05
N SER A 534 34.25 33.62 -18.78
CA SER A 534 33.47 33.99 -17.58
C SER A 534 32.17 33.22 -17.31
N LEU A 535 32.27 31.95 -16.92
CA LEU A 535 31.22 31.29 -16.13
C LEU A 535 31.81 30.65 -14.87
N VAL A 536 31.35 31.14 -13.72
CA VAL A 536 31.59 30.59 -12.39
C VAL A 536 30.88 29.24 -12.30
N ASN A 537 31.60 28.18 -11.90
CA ASN A 537 31.02 26.86 -11.71
C ASN A 537 30.16 26.83 -10.43
N TRP A 538 28.89 27.22 -10.57
CA TRP A 538 27.92 27.27 -9.47
C TRP A 538 27.75 25.92 -8.78
N ASN A 539 27.87 24.79 -9.48
CA ASN A 539 27.75 23.46 -8.86
C ASN A 539 28.93 23.17 -7.91
N ARG A 540 30.15 23.62 -8.28
CA ARG A 540 31.33 23.53 -7.40
C ARG A 540 31.20 24.46 -6.19
N ILE A 541 30.60 25.64 -6.33
CA ILE A 541 30.40 26.56 -5.20
C ILE A 541 29.28 26.07 -4.27
N VAL A 542 28.20 25.53 -4.82
CA VAL A 542 27.02 25.10 -4.06
C VAL A 542 27.26 23.75 -3.35
N TYR A 543 27.93 22.81 -4.00
CA TYR A 543 28.17 21.45 -3.47
C TYR A 543 29.64 21.16 -3.11
N GLY A 544 30.56 22.06 -3.46
CA GLY A 544 31.95 21.96 -3.01
C GLY A 544 32.01 22.23 -1.52
N ILE A 545 32.50 21.25 -0.78
CA ILE A 545 32.73 21.41 0.65
C ILE A 545 34.01 22.26 0.79
N ASN A 546 33.87 23.58 0.74
CA ASN A 546 34.95 24.52 0.93
C ASN A 546 35.54 24.35 2.33
N ASN A 547 36.77 23.83 2.41
CA ASN A 547 37.63 23.99 3.58
C ASN A 547 38.30 25.37 3.64
N ASP A 548 38.13 26.21 2.62
CA ASP A 548 38.69 27.56 2.60
C ASP A 548 37.55 28.59 2.50
N ALA A 549 37.14 29.10 3.67
CA ALA A 549 36.16 30.19 3.80
C ALA A 549 36.65 31.56 3.26
N ASN A 550 37.73 31.56 2.48
CA ASN A 550 38.41 32.77 1.99
C ASN A 550 38.32 32.98 0.47
N GLU A 551 37.77 32.05 -0.31
CA GLU A 551 37.56 32.23 -1.76
C GLU A 551 36.09 32.15 -2.17
N ASN A 552 35.22 32.81 -1.41
CA ASN A 552 33.94 33.24 -1.98
C ASN A 552 34.19 34.57 -2.74
N PRO A 553 33.92 34.67 -4.05
CA PRO A 553 34.09 35.92 -4.83
C PRO A 553 33.10 37.04 -4.43
N LEU A 554 32.50 36.96 -3.25
CA LEU A 554 31.51 37.90 -2.70
C LEU A 554 32.00 38.69 -1.47
N LYS A 555 33.29 38.61 -1.11
CA LYS A 555 33.89 39.50 -0.09
C LYS A 555 34.66 40.65 -0.74
N SER A 556 33.96 41.54 -1.43
CA SER A 556 34.44 42.89 -1.70
C SER A 556 33.32 43.92 -1.63
N SER A 557 32.67 44.03 -0.47
CA SER A 557 32.30 45.32 0.15
C SER A 557 31.33 45.10 1.31
N ASN A 558 31.76 45.51 2.50
CA ASN A 558 30.99 45.88 3.69
C ASN A 558 30.25 44.77 4.46
N GLN A 559 30.78 44.46 5.65
CA GLN A 559 30.20 43.56 6.65
C GLN A 559 28.83 44.04 7.16
N PRO A 560 28.03 43.10 7.70
CA PRO A 560 27.62 43.28 9.08
C PRO A 560 27.82 42.03 9.94
N ILE A 561 28.13 42.29 11.21
CA ILE A 561 28.14 41.36 12.35
C ILE A 561 26.69 40.99 12.67
N ILE A 562 26.36 39.70 12.83
CA ILE A 562 25.23 39.10 13.58
C ILE A 562 25.54 37.58 13.60
N GLY A 563 25.58 36.84 14.72
CA GLY A 563 24.66 36.84 15.85
C GLY A 563 23.67 35.69 15.63
N ASP A 564 23.71 34.66 16.48
CA ASP A 564 22.98 33.41 16.30
C ASP A 564 21.46 33.56 16.11
N HIS A 565 20.91 32.70 15.25
CA HIS A 565 19.49 32.39 15.05
C HIS A 565 18.63 33.43 14.29
N ASP A 566 18.49 33.25 12.97
CA ASP A 566 17.18 33.18 12.31
C ASP A 566 17.30 32.75 10.83
N PHE A 567 16.62 31.65 10.50
CA PHE A 567 16.63 31.02 9.16
C PHE A 567 15.44 31.54 8.34
N THR A 568 15.44 32.82 8.00
CA THR A 568 14.40 33.44 7.16
C THR A 568 15.00 34.30 6.05
N LEU A 569 15.19 33.65 4.90
CA LEU A 569 15.31 34.20 3.54
C LEU A 569 16.51 35.11 3.21
N CYS A 570 17.13 34.81 2.05
CA CYS A 570 18.00 35.71 1.32
C CYS A 570 17.35 37.09 1.22
N SER A 571 17.90 38.07 1.93
CA SER A 571 17.67 39.48 1.61
C SER A 571 18.21 39.69 0.21
N ILE A 572 17.34 39.84 -0.79
CA ILE A 572 17.73 40.30 -2.12
C ILE A 572 18.42 41.64 -1.87
N HIS A 573 19.75 41.69 -2.03
CA HIS A 573 20.47 42.95 -2.02
C HIS A 573 19.74 43.87 -3.00
N LYS A 574 19.30 45.04 -2.52
CA LYS A 574 19.01 46.17 -3.42
C LYS A 574 20.34 46.54 -4.07
N SER A 575 20.74 45.81 -5.11
CA SER A 575 21.74 46.29 -6.04
C SER A 575 21.23 47.62 -6.58
N THR A 576 22.16 48.56 -6.76
CA THR A 576 21.95 49.89 -7.32
C THR A 576 20.85 49.86 -8.37
N VAL A 577 19.78 50.61 -8.13
CA VAL A 577 18.63 50.74 -9.03
C VAL A 577 19.16 51.16 -10.40
N LEU A 578 19.25 50.21 -11.34
CA LEU A 578 19.25 50.55 -12.76
C LEU A 578 17.90 51.23 -13.01
N SER A 579 17.92 52.52 -13.31
CA SER A 579 16.74 53.27 -13.69
C SER A 579 16.11 52.59 -14.91
N TRP A 580 14.90 52.07 -14.74
CA TRP A 580 14.04 51.60 -15.83
C TRP A 580 13.57 52.74 -16.75
N GLU A 581 14.15 53.93 -16.62
CA GLU A 581 13.91 55.10 -17.46
C GLU A 581 14.99 55.24 -18.55
N ASP A 582 16.14 54.54 -18.40
CA ASP A 582 17.22 54.58 -19.38
C ASP A 582 16.93 53.69 -20.60
N SER A 583 17.05 54.29 -21.80
CA SER A 583 16.81 53.65 -23.09
C SER A 583 17.72 52.43 -23.38
N SER A 584 18.92 52.40 -22.78
CA SER A 584 19.86 51.28 -22.83
C SER A 584 19.33 50.04 -22.11
N SER A 585 18.74 50.21 -20.92
CA SER A 585 18.15 49.15 -20.12
C SER A 585 16.92 48.54 -20.79
N HIS A 586 16.12 49.37 -21.47
CA HIS A 586 14.99 48.91 -22.29
C HIS A 586 15.42 48.05 -23.47
N ASN A 587 16.52 48.40 -24.15
CA ASN A 587 17.05 47.62 -25.26
C ASN A 587 17.52 46.22 -24.84
N LEU A 588 17.98 46.03 -23.58
CA LEU A 588 18.43 44.73 -23.06
C LEU A 588 17.29 43.72 -22.85
N ILE A 589 16.07 44.18 -22.57
CA ILE A 589 14.91 43.32 -22.26
C ILE A 589 13.92 43.24 -23.44
N ARG A 590 14.21 43.97 -24.52
CA ARG A 590 13.38 44.12 -25.73
C ARG A 590 12.83 42.80 -26.30
N ASN A 591 13.57 41.70 -26.16
CA ASN A 591 13.24 40.39 -26.73
C ASN A 591 12.54 39.41 -25.77
N LEU A 592 12.23 39.83 -24.53
CA LEU A 592 11.61 38.97 -23.49
C LEU A 592 10.07 39.15 -23.39
N PHE A 593 9.48 40.05 -24.17
CA PHE A 593 8.03 40.30 -24.20
C PHE A 593 7.31 39.43 -25.25
N THR A 594 6.01 39.17 -25.05
CA THR A 594 5.17 38.13 -25.71
C THR A 594 4.92 38.29 -27.21
N THR A 595 5.43 39.34 -27.83
CA THR A 595 5.36 39.61 -29.26
C THR A 595 6.77 39.60 -29.80
N GLY A 596 7.03 38.79 -30.83
CA GLY A 596 8.36 38.60 -31.43
C GLY A 596 9.05 39.90 -31.90
N HIS A 597 10.21 39.72 -32.54
CA HIS A 597 11.19 40.77 -32.88
C HIS A 597 10.57 42.16 -33.16
N TRP A 598 10.94 43.14 -32.35
CA TRP A 598 10.46 44.53 -32.48
C TRP A 598 10.94 45.14 -33.80
N GLY A 599 10.03 45.77 -34.55
CA GLY A 599 10.42 46.72 -35.60
C GLY A 599 11.02 47.99 -35.00
N GLU A 600 11.88 48.69 -35.75
CA GLU A 600 12.56 49.92 -35.29
C GLU A 600 11.59 51.08 -34.97
N ASN A 601 10.32 50.99 -35.43
CA ASN A 601 9.34 52.08 -35.37
C ASN A 601 8.17 51.86 -34.39
N GLU A 602 8.19 50.82 -33.55
CA GLU A 602 7.11 50.56 -32.58
C GLU A 602 7.49 50.99 -31.15
N ASP A 603 6.74 51.94 -30.59
CA ASP A 603 6.98 52.49 -29.26
C ASP A 603 6.69 51.49 -28.12
N ALA A 604 7.65 51.35 -27.22
CA ALA A 604 7.61 50.46 -26.06
C ALA A 604 6.36 50.58 -25.19
N ARG A 605 5.84 51.81 -25.03
CA ARG A 605 4.63 52.09 -24.24
C ARG A 605 3.40 51.40 -24.81
N THR A 606 3.26 51.40 -26.14
CA THR A 606 2.08 50.81 -26.80
C THR A 606 2.08 49.29 -26.72
N LEU A 607 3.27 48.67 -26.69
CA LEU A 607 3.44 47.22 -26.55
C LEU A 607 3.25 46.77 -25.10
N LEU A 608 3.73 47.53 -24.12
CA LEU A 608 3.43 47.30 -22.71
C LEU A 608 1.93 47.40 -22.43
N GLU A 609 1.24 48.36 -23.06
CA GLU A 609 -0.21 48.48 -22.94
C GLU A 609 -0.95 47.30 -23.61
N LYS A 610 -0.44 46.78 -24.73
CA LYS A 610 -0.97 45.57 -25.38
C LYS A 610 -0.70 44.30 -24.56
N ASP A 611 0.48 44.15 -23.97
CA ASP A 611 0.85 43.01 -23.11
C ASP A 611 0.08 43.05 -21.78
N ALA A 612 -0.14 44.25 -21.22
CA ALA A 612 -1.04 44.46 -20.08
C ALA A 612 -2.48 44.06 -20.43
N LYS A 613 -3.01 44.52 -21.57
CA LYS A 613 -4.33 44.12 -22.08
C LYS A 613 -4.43 42.61 -22.32
N ALA A 614 -3.41 41.97 -22.89
CA ALA A 614 -3.38 40.53 -23.09
C ALA A 614 -3.37 39.73 -21.77
N ARG A 615 -2.63 40.20 -20.76
CA ARG A 615 -2.65 39.61 -19.41
C ARG A 615 -3.99 39.79 -18.71
N GLU A 616 -4.63 40.94 -18.87
CA GLU A 616 -5.98 41.18 -18.37
C GLU A 616 -7.01 40.29 -19.06
N GLU A 617 -6.92 40.11 -20.38
CA GLU A 617 -7.78 39.20 -21.13
C GLU A 617 -7.59 37.73 -20.69
N LEU A 618 -6.35 37.29 -20.46
CA LEU A 618 -6.07 35.95 -19.92
C LEU A 618 -6.65 35.77 -18.53
N LYS A 619 -6.48 36.75 -17.63
CA LYS A 619 -7.10 36.72 -16.29
C LYS A 619 -8.62 36.71 -16.36
N MET A 620 -9.23 37.47 -17.27
CA MET A 620 -10.67 37.49 -17.47
C MET A 620 -11.18 36.16 -18.05
N ASN A 621 -10.42 35.51 -18.93
CA ASN A 621 -10.76 34.19 -19.46
C ASN A 621 -10.60 33.08 -18.41
N GLU A 622 -9.54 33.13 -17.59
CA GLU A 622 -9.40 32.24 -16.43
C GLU A 622 -10.52 32.47 -15.42
N ALA A 623 -10.83 33.73 -15.08
CA ALA A 623 -11.95 34.07 -14.21
C ALA A 623 -13.29 33.59 -14.77
N LYS A 624 -13.52 33.68 -16.09
CA LYS A 624 -14.69 33.09 -16.76
C LYS A 624 -14.67 31.56 -16.72
N LYS A 625 -13.50 30.91 -16.85
CA LYS A 625 -13.34 29.45 -16.74
C LYS A 625 -13.64 28.99 -15.31
N TYR A 626 -13.17 29.72 -14.30
CA TYR A 626 -13.48 29.51 -12.88
C TYR A 626 -14.93 29.84 -12.53
N ALA A 627 -15.54 30.86 -13.14
CA ALA A 627 -16.95 31.21 -12.97
C ALA A 627 -17.88 30.21 -13.68
N ALA A 628 -17.49 29.68 -14.83
CA ALA A 628 -18.19 28.59 -15.51
C ALA A 628 -18.05 27.26 -14.75
N ALA A 629 -16.89 27.00 -14.16
CA ALA A 629 -16.66 25.85 -13.27
C ALA A 629 -17.38 26.00 -11.92
N SER A 630 -17.47 27.21 -11.36
CA SER A 630 -18.26 27.48 -10.14
C SER A 630 -19.76 27.51 -10.43
N GLY A 631 -20.16 27.88 -11.65
CA GLY A 631 -21.52 27.79 -12.17
C GLY A 631 -22.01 26.36 -12.37
N SER A 632 -21.13 25.35 -12.33
CA SER A 632 -21.50 23.93 -12.28
C SER A 632 -21.64 23.38 -10.85
N ARG A 633 -21.72 24.25 -9.83
CA ARG A 633 -22.10 23.89 -8.48
C ARG A 633 -23.40 24.60 -8.15
N VAL A 634 -24.50 23.84 -8.23
CA VAL A 634 -25.82 24.23 -7.71
C VAL A 634 -25.65 24.54 -6.22
N GLN A 635 -25.46 25.82 -5.89
CA GLN A 635 -25.78 26.35 -4.58
C GLN A 635 -27.28 26.65 -4.60
N HIS A 636 -28.06 25.82 -3.90
CA HIS A 636 -29.41 26.19 -3.51
C HIS A 636 -29.30 27.30 -2.45
N THR A 637 -29.41 28.56 -2.87
CA THR A 637 -29.74 29.66 -1.97
C THR A 637 -31.26 29.74 -1.86
N TYR A 638 -31.78 29.42 -0.68
CA TYR A 638 -33.15 29.73 -0.27
C TYR A 638 -33.25 31.25 -0.04
N HIS A 639 -34.07 31.95 -0.84
CA HIS A 639 -34.62 33.24 -0.45
C HIS A 639 -36.03 33.06 0.10
N GLY A 640 -36.12 33.04 1.43
CA GLY A 640 -37.36 33.36 2.15
C GLY A 640 -37.47 34.88 2.29
N LYS A 641 -38.66 35.42 1.98
CA LYS A 641 -39.03 36.79 2.31
C LYS A 641 -39.24 36.92 3.83
N GLN A 642 -38.78 38.03 4.39
CA GLN A 642 -38.98 38.47 5.78
C GLN A 642 -40.47 38.71 6.08
N SER A 643 -40.90 38.29 7.27
CA SER A 643 -41.90 39.02 8.05
C SER A 643 -41.64 38.82 9.55
N PHE A 644 -41.74 39.95 10.24
CA PHE A 644 -41.66 40.27 11.67
C PHE A 644 -42.30 39.26 12.65
N TYR A 645 -41.78 39.27 13.89
CA TYR A 645 -42.40 38.67 15.08
C TYR A 645 -43.61 39.48 15.54
N ASP A 646 -44.71 38.80 15.88
CA ASP A 646 -45.33 38.95 17.20
C ASP A 646 -46.11 37.68 17.60
N ASN A 647 -46.24 37.51 18.90
CA ASN A 647 -46.58 36.30 19.67
C ASN A 647 -47.89 35.58 19.29
N ASP A 648 -47.89 34.24 19.34
CA ASP A 648 -48.62 33.46 20.36
C ASP A 648 -48.50 31.93 20.16
N SER A 649 -48.13 31.26 21.27
CA SER A 649 -48.53 29.93 21.75
C SER A 649 -48.94 28.80 20.77
N ASP A 650 -48.14 27.73 20.72
CA ASP A 650 -48.46 26.39 21.29
C ASP A 650 -47.84 25.21 20.50
N ASP A 651 -47.14 24.37 21.27
CA ASP A 651 -47.05 22.90 21.19
C ASP A 651 -46.77 22.20 19.83
N PHE A 652 -45.62 21.53 19.73
CA PHE A 652 -45.51 20.08 19.99
C PHE A 652 -44.22 19.49 19.38
N GLU A 653 -43.42 18.83 20.23
CA GLU A 653 -42.13 18.20 19.92
C GLU A 653 -42.24 16.85 19.16
N GLY A 654 -41.20 16.58 18.35
CA GLY A 654 -40.58 15.24 18.18
C GLY A 654 -41.27 14.30 17.19
N VAL A 655 -40.57 13.53 16.35
CA VAL A 655 -39.52 12.57 16.70
C VAL A 655 -38.86 12.07 15.40
N GLU A 656 -37.53 12.05 15.39
CA GLU A 656 -36.69 11.36 14.41
C GLU A 656 -36.82 9.83 14.54
N ASN A 657 -36.57 9.08 13.45
CA ASN A 657 -35.74 7.87 13.53
C ASN A 657 -35.32 7.36 12.13
N ASN A 658 -34.00 7.26 11.95
CA ASN A 658 -33.23 6.08 11.53
C ASN A 658 -33.71 5.21 10.35
N SER A 659 -32.79 4.98 9.42
CA SER A 659 -32.64 3.68 8.76
C SER A 659 -31.17 3.37 8.51
N ASP A 660 -30.67 2.35 9.20
CA ASP A 660 -29.62 1.47 8.71
C ASP A 660 -30.14 0.02 8.71
N ASN A 661 -29.70 -0.70 7.68
CA ASN A 661 -29.59 -2.15 7.52
C ASN A 661 -30.80 -3.03 7.15
N SER A 662 -30.59 -3.77 6.07
CA SER A 662 -30.93 -5.19 5.93
C SER A 662 -29.89 -5.88 5.04
N GLY A 663 -29.34 -6.99 5.53
CA GLY A 663 -28.58 -7.96 4.73
C GLY A 663 -29.48 -9.10 4.24
N ASP A 664 -28.89 -9.79 3.25
CA ASP A 664 -29.11 -11.10 2.60
C ASP A 664 -30.04 -12.15 3.24
N ASP A 665 -30.77 -12.87 2.37
CA ASP A 665 -30.74 -14.34 2.27
C ASP A 665 -31.34 -14.79 0.89
N ASP A 666 -30.84 -15.94 0.43
CA ASP A 666 -30.82 -16.51 -0.92
C ASP A 666 -32.12 -17.21 -1.44
N ASP A 667 -32.05 -17.52 -2.75
CA ASP A 667 -32.56 -18.70 -3.49
C ASP A 667 -33.81 -18.66 -4.42
N ASP A 668 -33.52 -19.19 -5.63
CA ASP A 668 -34.32 -19.94 -6.63
C ASP A 668 -35.02 -19.26 -7.85
N ASP A 669 -34.51 -19.71 -9.01
CA ASP A 669 -34.91 -19.50 -10.41
C ASP A 669 -36.32 -20.00 -10.77
N VAL A 670 -37.10 -19.25 -11.56
CA VAL A 670 -38.00 -19.76 -12.63
C VAL A 670 -38.24 -18.68 -13.73
N ASN A 671 -37.82 -18.99 -14.97
CA ASN A 671 -38.19 -18.38 -16.28
C ASN A 671 -39.73 -18.38 -16.51
N ASP A 672 -40.43 -17.58 -17.31
CA ASP A 672 -40.20 -16.68 -18.45
C ASP A 672 -41.52 -15.90 -18.67
N SER A 673 -41.47 -14.83 -19.47
CA SER A 673 -42.52 -14.25 -20.32
C SER A 673 -42.74 -12.73 -20.22
N GLU A 674 -42.70 -12.17 -21.41
CA GLU A 674 -42.48 -10.78 -21.79
C GLU A 674 -43.68 -9.86 -21.53
N SER A 675 -43.42 -8.58 -21.24
CA SER A 675 -43.71 -7.48 -22.19
C SER A 675 -43.43 -6.08 -21.63
N ASN A 676 -42.45 -5.45 -22.27
CA ASN A 676 -42.46 -4.07 -22.79
C ASN A 676 -42.40 -2.83 -21.87
N ASN A 677 -41.34 -2.07 -22.16
CA ASN A 677 -41.21 -0.61 -22.24
C ASN A 677 -40.63 0.13 -21.03
N ASP A 678 -39.37 0.57 -21.17
CA ASP A 678 -39.02 1.94 -20.84
C ASP A 678 -38.02 2.52 -21.86
N GLU A 679 -38.45 3.62 -22.49
CA GLU A 679 -37.64 4.52 -23.29
C GLU A 679 -36.83 5.44 -22.37
N ASP A 680 -35.55 5.58 -22.69
CA ASP A 680 -34.67 6.61 -22.15
C ASP A 680 -35.07 8.02 -22.60
N VAL A 681 -34.95 8.94 -21.64
CA VAL A 681 -35.22 10.37 -21.77
C VAL A 681 -34.04 11.04 -22.46
N TYR A 682 -34.25 11.49 -23.70
CA TYR A 682 -33.53 12.63 -24.26
C TYR A 682 -34.13 13.91 -23.69
N ASN A 683 -33.32 14.71 -23.00
CA ASN A 683 -33.59 16.12 -22.78
C ASN A 683 -33.31 16.89 -24.06
N GLN A 684 -34.23 17.82 -24.30
CA GLN A 684 -34.46 18.56 -25.52
C GLN A 684 -33.60 19.82 -25.46
N GLU A 685 -32.72 20.00 -26.45
CA GLU A 685 -32.23 21.32 -26.85
C GLU A 685 -33.45 22.19 -27.18
N SER A 686 -33.57 23.31 -26.49
CA SER A 686 -34.38 24.43 -26.93
C SER A 686 -33.43 25.56 -27.29
N ASP A 687 -33.40 25.85 -28.59
CA ASP A 687 -33.13 27.18 -29.10
C ASP A 687 -34.01 28.18 -28.33
N ASP A 688 -33.35 29.18 -27.75
CA ASP A 688 -33.90 30.49 -27.45
C ASP A 688 -33.06 31.50 -28.24
N GLU A 689 -33.54 31.86 -29.43
CA GLU A 689 -33.34 33.20 -29.95
C GLU A 689 -34.63 34.01 -29.73
N ASN A 690 -34.41 35.25 -29.25
CA ASN A 690 -35.26 36.45 -29.32
C ASN A 690 -36.22 36.76 -28.16
N ILE A 691 -35.69 37.49 -27.16
CA ILE A 691 -36.36 38.66 -26.54
C ILE A 691 -35.37 39.83 -26.62
N PHE A 692 -35.54 40.68 -27.63
CA PHE A 692 -35.17 42.09 -27.58
C PHE A 692 -36.13 42.83 -28.52
N HIS A 693 -37.24 43.27 -27.94
CA HIS A 693 -37.95 44.45 -28.42
C HIS A 693 -38.48 45.15 -27.17
N ASP A 694 -37.95 46.34 -26.88
CA ASP A 694 -38.75 47.39 -26.25
C ASP A 694 -38.24 48.78 -26.67
N SER A 695 -39.11 49.43 -27.45
CA SER A 695 -39.59 50.82 -27.40
C SER A 695 -38.68 52.02 -27.15
N ASN A 696 -38.87 53.00 -28.05
CA ASN A 696 -38.48 54.40 -28.01
C ASN A 696 -39.33 55.26 -27.05
N SER A 697 -38.79 56.42 -26.64
CA SER A 697 -39.46 57.74 -26.61
C SER A 697 -38.40 58.83 -26.34
N GLU A 698 -38.04 59.65 -27.32
CA GLU A 698 -38.49 61.05 -27.56
C GLU A 698 -37.65 62.11 -26.81
N ASP A 699 -36.90 62.94 -27.57
CA ASP A 699 -37.06 64.41 -27.60
C ASP A 699 -36.22 65.08 -28.73
N GLU A 700 -36.95 65.75 -29.61
CA GLU A 700 -36.73 67.06 -30.29
C GLU A 700 -35.57 67.41 -31.26
N ASN A 701 -35.98 67.69 -32.52
CA ASN A 701 -35.75 68.91 -33.37
C ASN A 701 -34.41 69.18 -34.14
N ASN A 702 -34.42 68.87 -35.47
CA ASN A 702 -34.11 69.66 -36.71
C ASN A 702 -33.16 70.92 -36.72
N PRO A 703 -32.67 71.44 -37.89
CA PRO A 703 -32.05 70.83 -39.09
C PRO A 703 -30.91 71.66 -39.79
N SER A 704 -30.24 71.06 -40.80
CA SER A 704 -29.77 71.65 -42.09
C SER A 704 -28.58 72.64 -42.22
N ASN A 705 -27.76 72.33 -43.26
CA ASN A 705 -27.19 73.19 -44.32
C ASN A 705 -25.93 74.08 -44.13
N ASN A 706 -24.88 73.63 -44.83
CA ASN A 706 -24.14 74.32 -45.92
C ASN A 706 -23.02 75.37 -45.64
N LYS A 707 -21.89 75.10 -46.34
CA LYS A 707 -20.88 75.97 -46.99
C LYS A 707 -19.58 76.37 -46.27
N GLY A 708 -18.47 75.80 -46.80
CA GLY A 708 -17.22 76.48 -47.23
C GLY A 708 -16.24 76.94 -46.14
N ILE A 709 -14.91 76.98 -46.29
CA ILE A 709 -13.90 76.89 -47.37
C ILE A 709 -12.56 76.74 -46.59
N ALA A 710 -11.78 75.66 -46.74
CA ALA A 710 -10.66 75.43 -47.67
C ALA A 710 -9.24 75.60 -47.06
N SER A 711 -8.30 74.87 -47.68
CA SER A 711 -6.81 74.94 -47.63
C SER A 711 -6.05 73.95 -46.70
N LYS A 712 -6.17 72.63 -46.94
CA LYS A 712 -5.19 71.64 -46.42
C LYS A 712 -5.01 70.35 -47.24
N ASP A 713 -5.30 70.38 -48.55
CA ASP A 713 -5.53 69.15 -49.34
C ASP A 713 -4.49 68.81 -50.43
N LEU A 714 -3.27 69.34 -50.42
CA LEU A 714 -2.25 68.98 -51.44
C LEU A 714 -1.10 68.08 -50.94
N ALA A 715 -0.95 67.87 -49.63
CA ALA A 715 0.13 67.02 -49.07
C ALA A 715 -0.33 65.61 -48.62
N ASN A 716 -1.64 65.35 -48.55
CA ASN A 716 -2.19 64.09 -48.04
C ASN A 716 -2.39 63.00 -49.11
N LEU A 717 -2.38 63.35 -50.39
CA LEU A 717 -2.71 62.41 -51.49
C LEU A 717 -1.59 61.42 -51.84
N GLU A 718 -0.32 61.76 -51.63
CA GLU A 718 0.80 60.82 -51.86
C GLU A 718 0.99 59.83 -50.70
N SER A 719 0.72 60.24 -49.45
CA SER A 719 0.89 59.35 -48.27
C SER A 719 -0.26 58.35 -48.06
N GLU A 720 -1.42 58.58 -48.68
CA GLU A 720 -2.56 57.64 -48.67
C GLU A 720 -2.45 56.54 -49.73
N TYR A 721 -1.72 56.77 -50.83
CA TYR A 721 -1.54 55.78 -51.90
C TYR A 721 -0.62 54.62 -51.45
N ASP A 722 0.46 54.91 -50.73
CA ASP A 722 1.41 53.89 -50.24
C ASP A 722 0.88 53.11 -49.02
N LYS A 723 0.01 53.70 -48.20
CA LYS A 723 -0.62 53.04 -47.03
C LYS A 723 -1.77 52.09 -47.41
N ASN A 724 -2.33 52.21 -48.61
CA ASN A 724 -3.43 51.38 -49.07
C ASN A 724 -2.98 50.08 -49.77
N LEU A 725 -1.72 49.96 -50.20
CA LEU A 725 -1.14 48.76 -50.82
C LEU A 725 -0.72 47.66 -49.82
N LEU A 726 -0.58 47.98 -48.53
CA LEU A 726 -0.12 47.07 -47.47
C LEU A 726 -1.23 46.56 -46.54
N ARG A 727 -2.51 46.77 -46.85
CA ARG A 727 -3.62 46.19 -46.07
C ARG A 727 -3.78 44.69 -46.42
N PRO A 728 -3.63 43.76 -45.46
CA PRO A 728 -3.95 42.36 -45.70
C PRO A 728 -5.40 42.26 -46.17
N THR A 729 -5.61 41.61 -47.32
CA THR A 729 -6.94 41.50 -47.95
C THR A 729 -7.96 40.94 -46.95
N LYS A 730 -9.23 41.32 -47.07
CA LYS A 730 -10.32 40.81 -46.21
C LYS A 730 -10.32 39.27 -46.16
N ARG A 731 -9.87 38.62 -47.25
CA ARG A 731 -9.63 37.18 -47.37
C ARG A 731 -8.49 36.65 -46.49
N GLN A 732 -7.36 37.36 -46.39
CA GLN A 732 -6.26 37.00 -45.48
C GLN A 732 -6.66 37.14 -44.01
N LYS A 733 -7.33 38.24 -43.62
CA LYS A 733 -7.88 38.39 -42.25
C LYS A 733 -8.91 37.32 -41.91
N LEU A 734 -9.73 36.90 -42.89
CA LEU A 734 -10.71 35.84 -42.70
C LEU A 734 -10.03 34.46 -42.63
N LEU A 735 -8.99 34.21 -43.44
CA LEU A 735 -8.15 33.01 -43.35
C LEU A 735 -7.43 32.91 -42.02
N GLU A 736 -6.84 34.01 -41.54
CA GLU A 736 -6.16 34.09 -40.26
C GLU A 736 -7.16 33.91 -39.09
N LYS A 737 -8.33 34.57 -39.15
CA LYS A 737 -9.41 34.37 -38.18
C LYS A 737 -9.90 32.92 -38.19
N ARG A 738 -10.04 32.30 -39.37
CA ARG A 738 -10.44 30.89 -39.53
C ARG A 738 -9.35 29.93 -39.07
N GLN A 739 -8.08 30.26 -39.26
CA GLN A 739 -6.93 29.52 -38.72
C GLN A 739 -6.86 29.63 -37.21
N ARG A 740 -7.07 30.83 -36.63
CA ARG A 740 -7.17 31.03 -35.17
C ARG A 740 -8.36 30.30 -34.57
N HIS A 741 -9.54 30.36 -35.19
CA HIS A 741 -10.71 29.59 -34.74
C HIS A 741 -10.50 28.08 -34.91
N LYS A 742 -9.80 27.63 -35.96
CA LYS A 742 -9.47 26.21 -36.14
C LYS A 742 -8.40 25.75 -35.14
N ALA A 743 -7.41 26.58 -34.83
CA ALA A 743 -6.40 26.31 -33.80
C ALA A 743 -7.04 26.27 -32.42
N LEU A 744 -7.90 27.24 -32.09
CA LEU A 744 -8.64 27.31 -30.83
C LEU A 744 -9.67 26.17 -30.72
N PHE A 745 -10.33 25.80 -31.82
CA PHE A 745 -11.20 24.62 -31.87
C PHE A 745 -10.41 23.33 -31.69
N ASN A 746 -9.27 23.15 -32.37
CA ASN A 746 -8.41 21.98 -32.17
C ASN A 746 -7.86 21.92 -30.75
N GLN A 747 -7.46 23.05 -30.17
CA GLN A 747 -6.97 23.15 -28.80
C GLN A 747 -8.08 22.83 -27.78
N LEU A 748 -9.31 23.33 -27.99
CA LEU A 748 -10.48 22.97 -27.19
C LEU A 748 -10.93 21.52 -27.41
N TYR A 749 -10.79 20.98 -28.62
CA TYR A 749 -11.13 19.60 -28.97
C TYR A 749 -10.11 18.64 -28.34
N GLU A 750 -8.82 18.97 -28.35
CA GLU A 750 -7.75 18.26 -27.63
C GLU A 750 -7.90 18.38 -26.10
N GLU A 751 -8.23 19.56 -25.57
CA GLU A 751 -8.51 19.77 -24.13
C GLU A 751 -9.77 19.00 -23.67
N ALA A 752 -10.79 18.92 -24.52
CA ALA A 752 -12.02 18.15 -24.29
C ALA A 752 -11.87 16.65 -24.62
N GLY A 753 -10.68 16.20 -25.05
CA GLY A 753 -10.38 14.78 -25.30
C GLY A 753 -10.98 14.22 -26.59
N GLY A 754 -11.39 15.07 -27.53
CA GLY A 754 -11.76 14.70 -28.88
C GLY A 754 -10.52 14.54 -29.74
N GLY A 755 -10.09 13.32 -29.98
CA GLY A 755 -9.15 12.95 -31.03
C GLY A 755 -9.52 11.54 -31.52
N PRO A 756 -8.90 11.02 -32.59
CA PRO A 756 -9.02 9.60 -32.93
C PRO A 756 -8.57 8.66 -31.78
N GLU A 757 -7.88 9.19 -30.77
CA GLU A 757 -7.51 8.57 -29.48
C GLU A 757 -8.41 8.97 -28.30
N ALA A 758 -9.68 9.34 -28.55
CA ALA A 758 -10.68 9.62 -27.50
C ALA A 758 -11.16 8.34 -26.76
N THR A 759 -10.26 7.41 -26.47
CA THR A 759 -10.53 6.23 -25.63
C THR A 759 -9.83 6.38 -24.28
N ALA A 760 -10.65 6.46 -23.23
CA ALA A 760 -10.32 6.26 -21.81
C ALA A 760 -9.28 7.22 -21.18
N PHE A 761 -9.74 8.00 -20.20
CA PHE A 761 -8.91 8.72 -19.21
C PHE A 761 -7.68 7.95 -18.71
N TYR A 762 -7.78 6.61 -18.60
CA TYR A 762 -6.68 5.72 -18.27
C TYR A 762 -5.51 5.80 -19.27
N ASP A 763 -5.76 5.77 -20.58
CA ASP A 763 -4.72 5.81 -21.62
C ASP A 763 -4.00 7.17 -21.62
N LYS A 764 -4.74 8.27 -21.37
CA LYS A 764 -4.16 9.60 -21.13
C LYS A 764 -3.20 9.61 -19.93
N LEU A 765 -3.57 8.99 -18.81
CA LEU A 765 -2.69 8.88 -17.65
C LEU A 765 -1.47 7.98 -17.89
N VAL A 766 -1.60 6.95 -18.74
CA VAL A 766 -0.45 6.13 -19.18
C VAL A 766 0.51 6.99 -20.00
N ALA A 767 0.00 7.68 -21.02
CA ALA A 767 0.78 8.53 -21.91
C ALA A 767 1.53 9.64 -21.16
N ILE A 768 0.87 10.34 -20.22
CA ILE A 768 1.50 11.37 -19.38
C ILE A 768 2.67 10.77 -18.58
N ARG A 769 2.49 9.59 -17.98
CA ARG A 769 3.56 8.92 -17.23
C ARG A 769 4.72 8.53 -18.16
N GLU A 770 4.43 7.92 -19.29
CA GLU A 770 5.44 7.47 -20.24
C GLU A 770 6.24 8.65 -20.80
N ALA A 771 5.58 9.76 -21.11
CA ALA A 771 6.22 11.01 -21.53
C ALA A 771 7.15 11.57 -20.44
N GLN A 772 6.71 11.60 -19.18
CA GLN A 772 7.57 12.03 -18.06
C GLN A 772 8.79 11.11 -17.89
N GLN A 773 8.60 9.79 -18.01
CA GLN A 773 9.70 8.82 -17.90
C GLN A 773 10.68 8.89 -19.08
N ALA A 774 10.22 9.28 -20.27
CA ALA A 774 11.07 9.53 -21.42
C ALA A 774 11.92 10.79 -21.18
N LEU A 775 11.29 11.88 -20.74
CA LEU A 775 11.97 13.14 -20.41
C LEU A 775 13.03 12.94 -19.34
N ASN A 776 12.70 12.25 -18.23
CA ASN A 776 13.68 11.95 -17.18
C ASN A 776 14.91 11.21 -17.74
N ARG A 777 14.71 10.26 -18.65
CA ARG A 777 15.80 9.50 -19.27
C ARG A 777 16.63 10.35 -20.23
N GLU A 778 16.00 11.24 -20.99
CA GLU A 778 16.70 12.18 -21.86
C GLU A 778 17.58 13.14 -21.07
N VAL A 779 17.06 13.68 -19.96
CA VAL A 779 17.81 14.54 -19.04
C VAL A 779 18.99 13.78 -18.43
N LEU A 780 18.80 12.57 -17.93
CA LEU A 780 19.88 11.77 -17.34
C LEU A 780 20.96 11.40 -18.36
N LYS A 781 20.59 11.08 -19.60
CA LYS A 781 21.55 10.81 -20.69
C LYS A 781 22.39 12.02 -21.09
N SER A 782 21.89 13.23 -20.85
CA SER A 782 22.64 14.47 -21.15
C SER A 782 23.75 14.76 -20.14
N LEU A 783 23.71 14.10 -18.97
CA LEU A 783 24.66 14.30 -17.88
C LEU A 783 25.79 13.25 -17.91
N PRO A 784 27.00 13.60 -17.42
CA PRO A 784 28.09 12.63 -17.28
C PRO A 784 27.78 11.55 -16.24
N GLU A 785 28.28 10.33 -16.46
CA GLU A 785 27.94 9.13 -15.66
C GLU A 785 28.21 9.29 -14.15
N GLU A 786 29.29 9.97 -13.76
CA GLU A 786 29.60 10.20 -12.35
C GLU A 786 28.56 11.06 -11.63
N VAL A 787 28.05 12.09 -12.32
CA VAL A 787 27.02 12.99 -11.79
C VAL A 787 25.67 12.26 -11.76
N VAL A 788 25.37 11.46 -12.78
CA VAL A 788 24.19 10.59 -12.81
C VAL A 788 24.18 9.64 -11.60
N ASN A 789 25.28 8.96 -11.32
CA ASN A 789 25.40 8.05 -10.18
C ASN A 789 25.21 8.76 -8.82
N ARG A 790 25.55 10.05 -8.72
CA ARG A 790 25.31 10.85 -7.50
C ARG A 790 23.88 11.39 -7.40
N LEU A 791 23.22 11.70 -8.51
CA LEU A 791 21.86 12.25 -8.52
C LEU A 791 20.79 11.16 -8.46
N GLU A 792 20.89 10.18 -9.35
CA GLU A 792 19.96 9.06 -9.46
C GLU A 792 20.24 7.99 -8.41
N GLY A 793 21.52 7.86 -7.99
CA GLY A 793 21.98 6.74 -7.20
C GLY A 793 22.21 5.49 -8.05
N PHE A 794 22.06 4.32 -7.45
CA PHE A 794 22.20 3.03 -8.13
C PHE A 794 20.84 2.53 -8.64
N PRO A 795 20.61 2.46 -9.96
CA PRO A 795 19.35 2.01 -10.51
C PRO A 795 19.12 0.51 -10.29
N PRO A 796 17.85 0.05 -10.29
CA PRO A 796 17.53 -1.37 -10.13
C PRO A 796 18.10 -2.18 -11.30
N GLY A 797 18.67 -3.35 -11.00
CA GLY A 797 19.34 -4.23 -11.96
C GLY A 797 20.87 -4.20 -11.89
N VAL A 798 21.45 -3.19 -11.25
CA VAL A 798 22.89 -3.08 -10.96
C VAL A 798 23.27 -4.02 -9.81
N TYR A 799 24.43 -4.67 -9.92
CA TYR A 799 25.03 -5.47 -8.85
C TYR A 799 25.90 -4.58 -7.96
N VAL A 800 25.68 -4.59 -6.65
CA VAL A 800 26.26 -3.62 -5.73
C VAL A 800 26.85 -4.34 -4.51
N ARG A 801 27.96 -3.81 -4.00
CA ARG A 801 28.55 -4.15 -2.69
C ARG A 801 28.28 -3.03 -1.70
N ILE A 802 27.68 -3.38 -0.58
CA ILE A 802 27.31 -2.51 0.53
C ILE A 802 28.16 -2.87 1.74
N GLU A 803 28.87 -1.89 2.31
CA GLU A 803 29.62 -2.04 3.55
C GLU A 803 28.85 -1.46 4.73
N ILE A 804 28.76 -2.24 5.81
CA ILE A 804 28.05 -1.87 7.04
C ILE A 804 28.95 -2.13 8.25
N ARG A 805 28.99 -1.15 9.16
CA ARG A 805 29.69 -1.24 10.45
C ARG A 805 28.71 -1.45 11.60
N GLY A 806 29.20 -2.02 12.70
CA GLY A 806 28.40 -2.20 13.91
C GLY A 806 27.59 -3.51 13.92
N VAL A 807 27.98 -4.52 13.13
CA VAL A 807 27.22 -5.78 13.10
C VAL A 807 27.68 -6.69 14.25
N PRO A 808 26.75 -7.22 15.08
CA PRO A 808 27.12 -8.08 16.20
C PRO A 808 27.80 -9.38 15.72
N GLN A 809 28.86 -9.81 16.41
CA GLN A 809 29.58 -11.05 16.07
C GLN A 809 28.67 -12.30 16.10
N GLN A 810 27.65 -12.32 16.98
CA GLN A 810 26.72 -13.45 17.10
C GLN A 810 25.98 -13.74 15.79
N PHE A 811 25.74 -12.70 14.98
CA PHE A 811 25.12 -12.86 13.67
C PHE A 811 26.01 -13.68 12.74
N LEU A 812 27.30 -13.35 12.70
CA LEU A 812 28.24 -14.07 11.87
C LEU A 812 28.32 -15.50 12.35
N THR A 813 28.65 -15.77 13.62
CA THR A 813 28.82 -17.14 14.12
C THR A 813 27.60 -18.05 13.87
N ARG A 814 26.39 -17.49 13.90
CA ARG A 814 25.11 -18.24 13.78
C ARG A 814 24.40 -18.08 12.43
N PHE A 815 25.09 -17.59 11.41
CA PHE A 815 24.48 -17.34 10.11
C PHE A 815 24.07 -18.65 9.41
N ASP A 816 22.78 -18.78 9.14
CA ASP A 816 22.26 -19.85 8.30
C ASP A 816 21.99 -19.36 6.86
N PRO A 817 22.69 -19.90 5.84
CA PRO A 817 22.48 -19.54 4.44
C PRO A 817 21.14 -20.05 3.88
N CYS A 818 20.42 -20.96 4.55
CA CYS A 818 19.13 -21.45 4.08
C CYS A 818 18.01 -20.41 4.20
N GLN A 819 18.16 -19.45 5.10
CA GLN A 819 17.18 -18.39 5.31
C GLN A 819 17.59 -17.13 4.54
N PRO A 820 16.75 -16.58 3.64
CA PRO A 820 17.11 -15.43 2.83
C PRO A 820 17.39 -14.18 3.69
N LEU A 821 18.44 -13.45 3.35
CA LEU A 821 18.79 -12.19 4.00
C LEU A 821 18.38 -11.03 3.09
N VAL A 822 17.54 -10.14 3.63
CA VAL A 822 16.96 -9.02 2.89
C VAL A 822 17.41 -7.72 3.55
N ALA A 823 17.93 -6.81 2.73
CA ALA A 823 18.22 -5.43 3.10
C ALA A 823 17.22 -4.50 2.41
N GLY A 824 16.43 -3.75 3.19
CA GLY A 824 15.51 -2.74 2.67
C GLY A 824 16.01 -1.34 3.01
N GLY A 825 16.05 -0.44 2.04
CA GLY A 825 16.27 0.97 2.31
C GLY A 825 15.05 1.57 3.01
N LEU A 826 15.30 2.31 4.07
CA LEU A 826 14.28 3.05 4.80
C LEU A 826 14.08 4.40 4.13
N SER A 827 12.90 4.99 4.23
CA SER A 827 12.76 6.43 3.94
C SER A 827 13.07 7.24 5.19
N SER A 828 13.50 8.50 5.06
CA SER A 828 13.77 9.38 6.22
C SER A 828 12.55 9.50 7.15
N ALA A 829 11.33 9.43 6.60
CA ALA A 829 10.11 9.42 7.42
C ALA A 829 9.94 8.15 8.26
N GLU A 830 10.54 7.03 7.83
CA GLU A 830 10.41 5.73 8.50
C GLU A 830 11.41 5.51 9.64
N GLU A 831 12.42 6.37 9.76
CA GLU A 831 13.35 6.38 10.89
C GLU A 831 12.70 6.99 12.15
N ALA A 832 11.72 7.88 11.96
CA ALA A 832 10.99 8.49 13.06
C ALA A 832 10.09 7.48 13.78
N PHE A 833 9.96 7.62 15.10
CA PHE A 833 9.06 6.83 15.94
C PHE A 833 7.85 7.64 16.37
N GLY A 834 6.68 7.00 16.40
CA GLY A 834 5.45 7.59 16.91
C GLY A 834 4.37 6.54 17.11
N TYR A 835 3.11 6.97 17.21
CA TYR A 835 1.99 6.06 17.22
C TYR A 835 1.44 5.86 15.82
N LEU A 836 1.12 4.61 15.50
CA LEU A 836 0.45 4.20 14.29
C LEU A 836 -0.99 3.83 14.64
N GLN A 837 -1.95 4.41 13.93
CA GLN A 837 -3.34 3.99 13.99
C GLN A 837 -3.65 3.08 12.81
N ILE A 838 -4.08 1.85 13.13
CA ILE A 838 -4.27 0.76 12.17
C ILE A 838 -5.75 0.38 12.13
N ARG A 839 -6.29 0.19 10.92
CA ARG A 839 -7.58 -0.50 10.72
C ARG A 839 -7.35 -1.99 10.86
N PHE A 840 -7.56 -2.53 12.05
CA PHE A 840 -7.22 -3.91 12.39
C PHE A 840 -8.45 -4.82 12.38
N ARG A 841 -8.30 -6.02 11.81
CA ARG A 841 -9.30 -7.09 11.88
C ARG A 841 -8.67 -8.36 12.43
N THR A 842 -9.34 -8.97 13.40
CA THR A 842 -8.97 -10.29 13.88
C THR A 842 -9.14 -11.33 12.79
N HIS A 843 -8.20 -12.26 12.69
CA HIS A 843 -8.28 -13.29 11.67
C HIS A 843 -9.43 -14.26 11.96
N ARG A 844 -10.16 -14.68 10.92
CA ARG A 844 -11.36 -15.53 11.05
C ARG A 844 -11.09 -16.86 11.77
N TRP A 845 -9.91 -17.45 11.56
CA TRP A 845 -9.55 -18.74 12.16
C TRP A 845 -8.84 -18.63 13.50
N LEU A 846 -8.61 -17.41 13.99
CA LEU A 846 -8.15 -17.21 15.36
C LEU A 846 -9.34 -17.46 16.31
N LYS A 847 -9.26 -18.54 17.11
CA LYS A 847 -10.34 -18.89 18.05
C LYS A 847 -10.43 -17.95 19.26
N ARG A 848 -9.33 -17.26 19.60
CA ARG A 848 -9.23 -16.38 20.78
C ARG A 848 -9.40 -14.93 20.36
N VAL A 849 -10.06 -14.14 21.19
CA VAL A 849 -10.09 -12.67 21.03
C VAL A 849 -8.82 -12.05 21.62
N LEU A 850 -8.31 -11.01 20.96
CA LEU A 850 -7.16 -10.26 21.45
C LEU A 850 -7.63 -9.24 22.49
N ARG A 851 -6.83 -9.05 23.54
CA ARG A 851 -7.10 -8.08 24.59
C ARG A 851 -6.27 -6.82 24.35
N SER A 852 -6.82 -5.66 24.67
CA SER A 852 -6.05 -4.41 24.70
C SER A 852 -5.02 -4.44 25.82
N ASN A 853 -3.89 -3.81 25.57
CA ASN A 853 -2.69 -3.79 26.42
C ASN A 853 -1.94 -5.13 26.50
N ASP A 854 -2.31 -6.13 25.70
CA ASP A 854 -1.48 -7.33 25.53
C ASP A 854 -0.44 -7.10 24.42
N PRO A 855 0.75 -7.72 24.53
CA PRO A 855 1.75 -7.62 23.48
C PRO A 855 1.31 -8.37 22.22
N LEU A 856 1.57 -7.76 21.08
CA LEU A 856 1.32 -8.29 19.76
C LEU A 856 2.55 -8.05 18.88
N THR A 857 2.99 -9.08 18.17
CA THR A 857 4.09 -8.94 17.22
C THR A 857 3.55 -8.56 15.87
N VAL A 858 4.07 -7.48 15.31
CA VAL A 858 3.55 -6.88 14.09
C VAL A 858 4.67 -6.81 13.04
N SER A 859 4.31 -7.10 11.80
CA SER A 859 5.18 -6.89 10.63
C SER A 859 4.59 -5.74 9.82
N ILE A 860 5.31 -4.62 9.78
CA ILE A 860 4.95 -3.41 9.03
C ILE A 860 6.18 -2.99 8.23
N GLY A 861 5.99 -2.81 6.92
CA GLY A 861 7.09 -2.51 6.01
C GLY A 861 8.20 -3.58 6.11
N TRP A 862 9.45 -3.15 6.25
CA TRP A 862 10.59 -4.06 6.44
C TRP A 862 10.67 -4.63 7.86
N ARG A 863 10.26 -3.85 8.87
CA ARG A 863 10.49 -4.15 10.28
C ARG A 863 9.49 -5.16 10.84
N ARG A 864 9.98 -5.94 11.80
CA ARG A 864 9.21 -6.88 12.62
C ARG A 864 9.49 -6.56 14.07
N TYR A 865 8.46 -6.27 14.84
CA TYR A 865 8.65 -5.85 16.21
C TYR A 865 7.41 -6.16 17.05
N GLN A 866 7.64 -6.37 18.33
CA GLN A 866 6.61 -6.56 19.33
C GLN A 866 6.22 -5.21 19.91
N THR A 867 4.91 -4.97 19.99
CA THR A 867 4.32 -3.74 20.55
C THR A 867 3.18 -4.10 21.48
N VAL A 868 2.73 -3.14 22.28
CA VAL A 868 1.48 -3.28 23.03
C VAL A 868 0.36 -2.56 22.28
N THR A 869 -0.72 -3.29 21.97
CA THR A 869 -1.83 -2.76 21.16
C THR A 869 -2.98 -2.25 22.02
N VAL A 870 -3.51 -1.07 21.67
CA VAL A 870 -4.73 -0.52 22.27
C VAL A 870 -5.83 -0.53 21.22
N PHE A 871 -6.88 -1.33 21.44
CA PHE A 871 -8.05 -1.36 20.55
C PHE A 871 -9.04 -0.25 20.90
N SER A 872 -9.62 0.34 19.87
CA SER A 872 -10.61 1.40 19.95
C SER A 872 -11.63 1.30 18.81
N GLN A 873 -12.77 1.94 18.97
CA GLN A 873 -13.80 2.08 17.95
C GLN A 873 -14.18 3.54 17.84
N GLU A 874 -14.29 4.04 16.62
CA GLU A 874 -14.79 5.38 16.36
C GLU A 874 -16.31 5.40 16.48
N GLU A 875 -16.85 6.26 17.35
CA GLU A 875 -18.29 6.48 17.48
C GLU A 875 -18.77 7.55 16.49
N HIS A 876 -20.09 7.72 16.31
CA HIS A 876 -20.69 8.73 15.43
C HIS A 876 -20.21 10.17 15.70
N ASN A 877 -19.73 10.45 16.91
CA ASN A 877 -19.18 11.75 17.30
C ASN A 877 -17.67 11.88 17.01
N LEU A 878 -17.10 11.03 16.14
CA LEU A 878 -15.67 10.94 15.79
C LEU A 878 -14.73 10.65 16.97
N ARG A 879 -15.29 10.36 18.15
CA ARG A 879 -14.51 10.03 19.34
C ARG A 879 -14.06 8.57 19.27
N LYS A 880 -12.77 8.35 19.52
CA LYS A 880 -12.15 7.03 19.62
C LYS A 880 -12.41 6.43 21.01
N ARG A 881 -13.40 5.55 21.13
CA ARG A 881 -13.73 4.85 22.38
C ARG A 881 -12.83 3.62 22.56
N PHE A 882 -12.19 3.50 23.72
CA PHE A 882 -11.42 2.32 24.11
C PHE A 882 -12.27 1.04 24.12
N LEU A 883 -11.73 -0.03 23.54
CA LEU A 883 -12.25 -1.38 23.62
C LEU A 883 -11.35 -2.22 24.51
N LYS A 884 -11.94 -3.08 25.35
CA LYS A 884 -11.16 -4.03 26.18
C LYS A 884 -10.60 -5.19 25.35
N TYR A 885 -11.33 -5.58 24.32
CA TYR A 885 -10.98 -6.67 23.42
C TYR A 885 -11.18 -6.21 21.97
N SER A 886 -10.44 -6.83 21.06
CA SER A 886 -10.70 -6.73 19.63
C SER A 886 -12.09 -7.27 19.30
N LEU A 887 -12.77 -6.66 18.33
CA LEU A 887 -14.05 -7.17 17.86
C LEU A 887 -13.84 -8.43 17.00
N PRO A 888 -14.62 -9.51 17.23
CA PRO A 888 -14.58 -10.67 16.37
C PRO A 888 -15.24 -10.34 15.03
N HIS A 889 -14.59 -10.72 13.92
CA HIS A 889 -15.09 -10.57 12.55
C HIS A 889 -15.30 -9.14 12.02
N GLU A 890 -15.24 -8.11 12.86
CA GLU A 890 -15.35 -6.69 12.52
C GLU A 890 -13.97 -5.99 12.53
N HIS A 891 -13.88 -4.85 11.85
CA HIS A 891 -12.71 -3.97 11.93
C HIS A 891 -12.78 -3.09 13.19
N CYS A 892 -11.66 -2.96 13.88
CA CYS A 892 -11.48 -2.01 14.97
C CYS A 892 -10.21 -1.19 14.71
N LEU A 893 -10.08 -0.06 15.40
CA LEU A 893 -8.89 0.78 15.33
C LEU A 893 -7.89 0.28 16.38
N ALA A 894 -6.72 -0.19 15.95
CA ALA A 894 -5.62 -0.55 16.83
C ALA A 894 -4.59 0.59 16.83
N THR A 895 -4.22 1.08 18.01
CA THR A 895 -3.14 2.05 18.16
C THR A 895 -1.93 1.36 18.76
N ILE A 896 -0.79 1.47 18.08
CA ILE A 896 0.48 0.87 18.49
C ILE A 896 1.58 1.93 18.46
N TYR A 897 2.66 1.71 19.19
CA TYR A 897 3.86 2.53 19.15
C TYR A 897 4.92 1.85 18.28
N GLY A 898 5.56 2.59 17.37
CA GLY A 898 6.57 2.04 16.47
C GLY A 898 7.10 3.05 15.45
N PRO A 899 7.97 2.59 14.53
CA PRO A 899 8.46 3.38 13.41
C PRO A 899 7.30 3.83 12.52
N LEU A 900 7.33 5.09 12.08
CA LEU A 900 6.31 5.66 11.22
C LEU A 900 6.38 5.03 9.83
N VAL A 901 5.23 4.84 9.19
CA VAL A 901 5.13 4.20 7.87
C VAL A 901 4.05 4.91 7.08
N PRO A 902 4.18 5.06 5.74
CA PRO A 902 3.16 5.68 4.93
C PRO A 902 1.76 5.07 5.14
N PRO A 903 0.70 5.90 5.12
CA PRO A 903 -0.67 5.42 5.27
C PRO A 903 -1.03 4.44 4.14
N LYS A 904 -2.00 3.57 4.40
CA LYS A 904 -2.43 2.43 3.57
C LYS A 904 -1.42 1.30 3.46
N THR A 905 -0.27 1.36 4.13
CA THR A 905 0.65 0.22 4.21
C THR A 905 -0.01 -0.94 4.93
N GLY A 906 0.14 -2.14 4.37
CA GLY A 906 -0.43 -3.37 4.91
C GLY A 906 0.30 -3.82 6.18
N VAL A 907 -0.48 -4.28 7.15
CA VAL A 907 -0.03 -4.73 8.45
C VAL A 907 -0.51 -6.16 8.68
N ILE A 908 0.39 -7.02 9.12
CA ILE A 908 0.03 -8.34 9.63
C ILE A 908 0.51 -8.49 11.07
N ALA A 909 -0.35 -9.03 11.91
CA ALA A 909 -0.07 -9.27 13.30
C ALA A 909 -0.09 -10.76 13.62
N PHE A 910 0.77 -11.16 14.54
CA PHE A 910 0.99 -12.53 14.97
C PHE A 910 0.75 -12.65 16.47
N VAL A 911 0.26 -13.82 16.88
CA VAL A 911 0.16 -14.14 18.31
C VAL A 911 1.57 -14.30 18.86
N ASN A 912 1.80 -13.85 20.10
CA ASN A 912 3.10 -13.92 20.75
C ASN A 912 3.73 -15.32 20.76
N SER A 913 2.88 -16.34 20.81
CA SER A 913 3.26 -17.74 20.79
C SER A 913 3.81 -18.26 19.45
N SER A 914 3.83 -17.43 18.40
CA SER A 914 4.27 -17.84 17.04
C SER A 914 5.76 -18.13 16.94
N TRP A 915 6.56 -17.62 17.88
CA TRP A 915 8.02 -17.79 17.97
C TRP A 915 8.44 -18.87 18.98
N GLN A 916 7.50 -19.63 19.52
CA GLN A 916 7.80 -20.82 20.32
C GLN A 916 7.80 -22.06 19.40
N SER A 917 8.65 -23.04 19.69
CA SER A 917 8.67 -24.29 18.93
C SER A 917 7.34 -25.01 19.11
N ILE A 918 6.75 -25.50 18.01
CA ILE A 918 5.50 -26.27 18.02
C ILE A 918 5.69 -27.60 18.77
N ASP A 919 6.93 -28.11 18.81
CA ASP A 919 7.28 -29.41 19.39
C ASP A 919 7.60 -29.33 20.91
N ASP A 920 7.46 -28.16 21.54
CA ASP A 920 7.71 -28.03 22.99
C ASP A 920 6.59 -28.70 23.81
N PRO A 921 6.88 -29.79 24.55
CA PRO A 921 5.87 -30.54 25.32
C PRO A 921 5.28 -29.75 26.51
N LYS A 922 5.87 -28.59 26.84
CA LYS A 922 5.45 -27.74 27.97
C LYS A 922 4.19 -26.91 27.69
N ASN A 923 3.82 -26.68 26.43
CA ASN A 923 2.71 -25.79 26.05
C ASN A 923 1.70 -26.44 25.07
N PRO A 924 0.82 -27.35 25.53
CA PRO A 924 -0.19 -28.00 24.68
C PRO A 924 -1.33 -27.08 24.19
N HIS A 925 -1.39 -25.82 24.65
CA HIS A 925 -2.46 -24.86 24.34
C HIS A 925 -2.12 -23.86 23.23
N LEU A 926 -1.02 -24.08 22.49
CA LEU A 926 -0.62 -23.20 21.39
C LEU A 926 -1.71 -23.17 20.30
N PRO A 927 -2.12 -21.99 19.80
CA PRO A 927 -3.08 -21.92 18.72
C PRO A 927 -2.46 -22.52 17.45
N ALA A 928 -3.14 -23.48 16.84
CA ALA A 928 -2.69 -24.12 15.61
C ALA A 928 -2.48 -23.11 14.45
N PHE A 929 -3.15 -21.95 14.51
CA PHE A 929 -3.01 -20.84 13.55
C PHE A 929 -2.31 -19.64 14.20
N ARG A 930 -1.18 -19.21 13.65
CA ARG A 930 -0.27 -18.22 14.27
C ARG A 930 -0.62 -16.76 13.96
N VAL A 931 -1.23 -16.50 12.80
CA VAL A 931 -1.62 -15.13 12.40
C VAL A 931 -2.79 -14.65 13.26
N ALA A 932 -2.59 -13.56 13.99
CA ALA A 932 -3.60 -12.97 14.88
C ALA A 932 -4.64 -12.14 14.11
N GLY A 933 -4.19 -11.40 13.10
CA GLY A 933 -5.05 -10.52 12.32
C GLY A 933 -4.29 -9.75 11.25
N THR A 934 -5.05 -9.10 10.38
CA THR A 934 -4.54 -8.26 9.30
C THR A 934 -5.12 -6.86 9.41
N GLY A 935 -4.44 -5.88 8.85
CA GLY A 935 -4.90 -4.50 8.85
C GLY A 935 -4.14 -3.62 7.87
N SER A 936 -4.48 -2.34 7.86
CA SER A 936 -3.75 -1.31 7.13
C SER A 936 -3.55 -0.07 8.00
N VAL A 937 -2.42 0.60 7.85
CA VAL A 937 -2.16 1.87 8.53
C VAL A 937 -3.13 2.91 7.98
N ILE A 938 -3.80 3.65 8.87
CA ILE A 938 -4.70 4.75 8.50
C ILE A 938 -3.97 6.07 8.65
N ASP A 939 -3.37 6.26 9.82
CA ASP A 939 -2.85 7.56 10.27
C ASP A 939 -1.65 7.35 11.21
N THR A 940 -0.77 8.34 11.27
CA THR A 940 0.52 8.31 11.97
C THR A 940 0.73 9.62 12.71
N ASN A 941 0.80 9.57 14.05
CA ASN A 941 0.93 10.78 14.87
C ASN A 941 1.78 10.53 16.12
N GLN A 942 2.29 11.59 16.73
CA GLN A 942 3.04 11.51 18.00
C GLN A 942 2.14 11.20 19.21
N SER A 943 0.84 11.45 19.12
CA SER A 943 -0.13 11.11 20.16
C SER A 943 -1.53 10.87 19.57
N PHE A 944 -2.32 10.05 20.25
CA PHE A 944 -3.74 9.85 19.93
C PHE A 944 -4.59 9.94 21.18
N GLN A 945 -5.72 10.65 21.09
CA GLN A 945 -6.68 10.74 22.18
C GLN A 945 -7.67 9.56 22.11
N ILE A 946 -7.41 8.52 22.93
CA ILE A 946 -8.33 7.40 23.11
C ILE A 946 -9.05 7.57 24.44
N MET A 947 -10.38 7.51 24.41
CA MET A 947 -11.22 7.77 25.58
C MET A 947 -11.88 6.49 26.06
N LYS A 948 -11.74 6.17 27.35
CA LYS A 948 -12.49 5.08 27.98
C LYS A 948 -13.69 5.63 28.73
N LYS A 949 -14.83 4.99 28.53
CA LYS A 949 -16.08 5.34 29.19
C LYS A 949 -16.00 4.96 30.67
N LEU A 950 -16.21 5.93 31.54
CA LEU A 950 -16.36 5.75 32.98
C LEU A 950 -17.81 6.09 33.35
N LYS A 951 -18.42 5.28 34.21
CA LYS A 951 -19.74 5.59 34.76
C LYS A 951 -19.57 5.80 36.25
N LEU A 952 -19.84 7.01 36.73
CA LEU A 952 -19.97 7.25 38.17
C LEU A 952 -21.39 6.85 38.55
N ILE A 953 -21.52 6.01 39.56
CA ILE A 953 -22.79 5.40 39.99
C ILE A 953 -23.20 6.02 41.31
N GLY A 954 -24.48 6.37 41.45
CA GLY A 954 -25.06 6.85 42.70
C GLY A 954 -26.48 6.34 42.89
N GLU A 955 -26.92 6.36 44.13
CA GLU A 955 -28.22 5.82 44.55
C GLU A 955 -29.11 6.92 45.14
N PRO A 956 -30.41 6.97 44.79
CA PRO A 956 -31.31 7.95 45.32
C PRO A 956 -31.76 7.56 46.73
N PHE A 957 -31.44 8.38 47.73
CA PHE A 957 -31.85 8.11 49.11
C PHE A 957 -33.13 8.85 49.52
N LYS A 958 -33.34 10.07 49.00
CA LYS A 958 -34.55 10.88 49.23
C LYS A 958 -35.12 11.37 47.90
N ILE A 959 -36.38 11.07 47.64
CA ILE A 959 -37.04 11.29 46.35
C ILE A 959 -38.25 12.20 46.58
N PHE A 960 -38.34 13.24 45.79
CA PHE A 960 -39.52 14.10 45.64
C PHE A 960 -40.12 13.86 44.24
N SER A 961 -41.03 14.73 43.79
CA SER A 961 -41.68 14.56 42.48
C SER A 961 -40.66 14.53 41.33
N LYS A 962 -39.93 15.62 41.09
CA LYS A 962 -38.90 15.72 40.04
C LYS A 962 -37.49 15.89 40.59
N THR A 963 -37.33 16.07 41.88
CA THR A 963 -36.02 16.23 42.52
C THR A 963 -35.68 14.99 43.34
N ALA A 964 -34.40 14.65 43.39
CA ALA A 964 -33.92 13.62 44.28
C ALA A 964 -32.55 13.98 44.84
N PHE A 965 -32.27 13.48 46.04
CA PHE A 965 -30.95 13.52 46.65
C PHE A 965 -30.26 12.19 46.41
N ILE A 966 -29.06 12.27 45.84
CA ILE A 966 -28.28 11.13 45.39
C ILE A 966 -27.04 11.02 46.27
N ARG A 967 -26.74 9.78 46.66
CA ARG A 967 -25.61 9.42 47.51
C ARG A 967 -24.66 8.47 46.79
N GLY A 968 -23.39 8.52 47.18
CA GLY A 968 -22.39 7.51 46.78
C GLY A 968 -21.82 7.68 45.37
N MET A 969 -22.15 8.77 44.67
CA MET A 969 -21.55 9.08 43.35
C MET A 969 -20.22 9.83 43.46
N PHE A 970 -20.09 10.67 44.50
CA PHE A 970 -18.91 11.49 44.79
C PHE A 970 -18.52 11.30 46.25
N ASN A 971 -17.24 11.52 46.55
CA ASN A 971 -16.71 11.40 47.91
C ASN A 971 -16.66 12.75 48.64
N SER A 972 -16.59 13.86 47.90
CA SER A 972 -16.42 15.21 48.44
C SER A 972 -17.45 16.19 47.86
N PRO A 973 -17.93 17.19 48.64
CA PRO A 973 -18.78 18.26 48.11
C PRO A 973 -18.09 19.08 47.01
N LEU A 974 -16.75 19.14 46.97
CA LEU A 974 -15.99 19.80 45.90
C LEU A 974 -16.14 19.08 44.56
N GLU A 975 -16.11 17.74 44.57
CA GLU A 975 -16.35 16.93 43.37
C GLU A 975 -17.78 17.13 42.87
N ALA A 976 -18.76 17.08 43.77
CA ALA A 976 -20.15 17.33 43.43
C ALA A 976 -20.36 18.75 42.87
N SER A 977 -19.65 19.75 43.41
CA SER A 977 -19.69 21.14 42.94
C SER A 977 -19.07 21.31 41.55
N LYS A 978 -17.95 20.62 41.28
CA LYS A 978 -17.33 20.57 39.95
C LYS A 978 -18.25 19.99 38.88
N MET A 979 -19.14 19.08 39.28
CA MET A 979 -20.07 18.38 38.39
C MET A 979 -21.47 19.02 38.33
N ILE A 980 -21.67 20.23 38.87
CA ILE A 980 -22.93 20.96 38.74
C ILE A 980 -23.24 21.21 37.25
N GLY A 981 -24.51 21.04 36.86
CA GLY A 981 -24.96 21.17 35.48
C GLY A 981 -24.71 19.93 34.61
N CYS A 982 -24.03 18.90 35.12
CA CYS A 982 -23.80 17.68 34.38
C CYS A 982 -25.10 16.87 34.16
N ARG A 983 -25.22 16.28 32.97
CA ARG A 983 -26.35 15.40 32.60
C ARG A 983 -26.18 14.01 33.18
N ILE A 984 -27.09 13.62 34.06
CA ILE A 984 -27.18 12.27 34.65
C ILE A 984 -28.34 11.49 34.04
N GLN A 985 -28.29 10.16 34.11
CA GLN A 985 -29.35 9.30 33.62
C GLN A 985 -29.55 8.12 34.55
N THR A 986 -30.80 7.68 34.75
CA THR A 986 -31.09 6.46 35.50
C THR A 986 -31.02 5.21 34.62
N ALA A 987 -30.95 4.03 35.23
CA ALA A 987 -31.09 2.75 34.53
C ALA A 987 -32.41 2.64 33.74
N SER A 988 -33.46 3.28 34.25
CA SER A 988 -34.78 3.44 33.62
C SER A 988 -34.82 4.49 32.49
N LYS A 989 -33.66 5.01 32.07
CA LYS A 989 -33.45 6.02 31.01
C LYS A 989 -34.01 7.42 31.29
N ILE A 990 -34.47 7.72 32.51
CA ILE A 990 -34.93 9.06 32.91
C ILE A 990 -33.71 9.99 32.96
N ARG A 991 -33.76 11.12 32.24
CA ARG A 991 -32.66 12.10 32.22
C ARG A 991 -32.77 13.06 33.40
N GLY A 992 -31.64 13.57 33.86
CA GLY A 992 -31.59 14.56 34.92
C GLY A 992 -30.33 15.43 34.87
N LEU A 993 -30.26 16.37 35.80
CA LEU A 993 -29.18 17.34 35.96
C LEU A 993 -28.76 17.43 37.42
N VAL A 994 -27.45 17.48 37.67
CA VAL A 994 -26.88 17.83 38.97
C VAL A 994 -27.13 19.33 39.22
N LYS A 995 -27.77 19.67 40.34
CA LYS A 995 -28.12 21.07 40.65
C LYS A 995 -27.22 21.69 41.71
N ALA A 996 -27.02 21.03 42.84
CA ALA A 996 -26.25 21.59 43.95
C ALA A 996 -25.66 20.47 44.82
N ALA A 997 -24.43 20.66 45.30
CA ALA A 997 -23.86 19.83 46.35
C ALA A 997 -24.59 20.11 47.68
N LEU A 998 -24.80 19.07 48.49
CA LEU A 998 -25.36 19.23 49.83
C LEU A 998 -24.20 19.44 50.81
N THR A 999 -24.29 20.51 51.61
CA THR A 999 -23.25 20.91 52.56
C THR A 999 -23.62 20.65 54.02
N ASN A 1000 -24.87 20.26 54.29
CA ASN A 1000 -25.37 20.11 55.66
C ASN A 1000 -24.81 18.83 56.33
N PRO A 1001 -23.88 18.91 57.29
CA PRO A 1001 -23.21 17.74 57.84
C PRO A 1001 -24.12 16.84 58.68
N SER A 1002 -25.25 17.38 59.19
CA SER A 1002 -26.21 16.63 60.01
C SER A 1002 -27.07 15.65 59.20
N THR A 1003 -27.32 15.93 57.92
CA THR A 1003 -28.31 15.20 57.09
C THR A 1003 -27.69 14.55 55.86
N SER A 1004 -26.60 15.12 55.33
CA SER A 1004 -25.91 14.67 54.13
C SER A 1004 -24.50 14.20 54.42
N LYS A 1005 -24.08 13.12 53.74
CA LYS A 1005 -22.69 12.70 53.71
C LYS A 1005 -21.92 13.61 52.73
N PRO A 1006 -20.60 13.81 52.93
CA PRO A 1006 -19.78 14.53 51.96
C PRO A 1006 -19.89 13.85 50.58
N GLY A 1007 -20.17 14.63 49.54
CA GLY A 1007 -20.41 14.15 48.18
C GLY A 1007 -21.88 13.89 47.80
N ASP A 1008 -22.82 13.94 48.76
CA ASP A 1008 -24.25 13.90 48.45
C ASP A 1008 -24.66 15.19 47.69
N PHE A 1009 -25.60 15.06 46.74
CA PHE A 1009 -26.03 16.20 45.92
C PHE A 1009 -27.52 16.14 45.57
N ARG A 1010 -28.08 17.30 45.24
CA ARG A 1010 -29.43 17.46 44.71
C ARG A 1010 -29.42 17.39 43.19
N ALA A 1011 -30.30 16.57 42.64
CA ALA A 1011 -30.56 16.47 41.21
C ALA A 1011 -32.02 16.71 40.86
N THR A 1012 -32.25 17.18 39.63
CA THR A 1012 -33.57 17.29 39.00
C THR A 1012 -33.68 16.30 37.84
N PHE A 1013 -34.82 15.62 37.72
CA PHE A 1013 -35.12 14.62 36.70
C PHE A 1013 -36.40 14.99 35.94
N GLU A 1014 -36.57 14.41 34.75
CA GLU A 1014 -37.78 14.59 33.92
C GLU A 1014 -39.03 14.02 34.59
N ALA A 1015 -38.86 12.86 35.24
CA ALA A 1015 -39.92 12.12 35.90
C ALA A 1015 -39.44 11.64 37.28
N GLN A 1016 -40.41 11.22 38.11
CA GLN A 1016 -40.12 10.67 39.43
C GLN A 1016 -39.35 9.35 39.30
N ILE A 1017 -38.18 9.29 39.93
CA ILE A 1017 -37.34 8.09 39.98
C ILE A 1017 -37.79 7.16 41.12
N ARG A 1018 -37.37 5.90 41.09
CA ARG A 1018 -37.63 4.92 42.17
C ARG A 1018 -36.42 4.79 43.09
N LYS A 1019 -36.63 4.38 44.35
CA LYS A 1019 -35.51 4.07 45.28
C LYS A 1019 -34.57 2.97 44.77
N ALA A 1020 -35.11 2.03 43.99
CA ALA A 1020 -34.34 0.95 43.37
C ALA A 1020 -33.62 1.37 42.07
N ASP A 1021 -33.83 2.59 41.57
CA ASP A 1021 -33.12 3.06 40.38
C ASP A 1021 -31.67 3.37 40.70
N ILE A 1022 -30.78 2.96 39.80
CA ILE A 1022 -29.38 3.36 39.83
C ILE A 1022 -29.23 4.61 38.95
N VAL A 1023 -28.70 5.69 39.52
CA VAL A 1023 -28.36 6.91 38.78
C VAL A 1023 -26.90 6.81 38.35
N PHE A 1024 -26.60 7.13 37.10
CA PHE A 1024 -25.21 7.21 36.66
C PHE A 1024 -24.92 8.48 35.86
N LEU A 1025 -23.71 8.96 36.02
CA LEU A 1025 -23.12 10.00 35.18
C LEU A 1025 -22.16 9.33 34.19
N ARG A 1026 -22.34 9.60 32.89
CA ARG A 1026 -21.45 9.09 31.84
C ARG A 1026 -20.30 10.07 31.62
N THR A 1027 -19.11 9.69 32.06
CA THR A 1027 -17.88 10.46 31.84
C THR A 1027 -16.92 9.67 30.96
N PHE A 1028 -15.87 10.34 30.50
CA PHE A 1028 -14.85 9.74 29.66
C PHE A 1028 -13.50 10.20 30.17
N PHE A 1029 -12.56 9.28 30.27
CA PHE A 1029 -11.18 9.58 30.64
C PHE A 1029 -10.23 9.17 29.52
N THR A 1030 -9.15 9.93 29.36
CA THR A 1030 -8.08 9.64 28.40
C THR A 1030 -7.31 8.42 28.86
N VAL A 1031 -7.14 7.44 27.97
CA VAL A 1031 -6.31 6.25 28.20
C VAL A 1031 -4.88 6.58 27.78
N GLU A 1032 -3.93 6.34 28.67
CA GLU A 1032 -2.50 6.45 28.36
C GLU A 1032 -2.07 5.33 27.41
N LEU A 1033 -1.30 5.69 26.39
CA LEU A 1033 -0.83 4.77 25.36
C LEU A 1033 0.60 4.30 25.69
N PRO A 1034 0.83 2.99 25.86
CA PRO A 1034 2.16 2.49 26.21
C PRO A 1034 3.14 2.69 25.06
N LYS A 1035 4.33 3.24 25.37
CA LYS A 1035 5.45 3.36 24.45
C LYS A 1035 6.34 2.13 24.57
N TYR A 1036 5.94 1.03 23.93
CA TYR A 1036 6.71 -0.21 23.94
C TYR A 1036 7.03 -0.64 22.52
N TYR A 1037 8.32 -0.82 22.25
CA TYR A 1037 8.88 -1.28 20.97
C TYR A 1037 10.01 -2.26 21.26
N ASN A 1038 9.90 -3.49 20.75
CA ASN A 1038 10.94 -4.50 20.85
C ASN A 1038 11.15 -5.17 19.49
N PRO A 1039 12.28 -4.92 18.78
CA PRO A 1039 12.52 -5.51 17.46
C PRO A 1039 12.74 -7.02 17.54
N VAL A 1040 12.22 -7.76 16.56
CA VAL A 1040 12.38 -9.22 16.46
C VAL A 1040 13.71 -9.54 15.77
N LEU A 1041 14.75 -9.78 16.58
CA LEU A 1041 16.11 -10.06 16.12
C LEU A 1041 16.37 -11.57 15.98
N ASN A 1042 15.64 -12.23 15.06
CA ASN A 1042 15.71 -13.70 14.90
C ASN A 1042 17.13 -14.20 14.60
N ARG A 1043 17.96 -13.39 13.94
CA ARG A 1043 19.28 -13.82 13.44
C ARG A 1043 20.37 -13.83 14.51
N LEU A 1044 20.08 -13.32 15.70
CA LEU A 1044 21.00 -13.33 16.85
C LEU A 1044 20.71 -14.47 17.83
N LEU A 1045 19.58 -15.17 17.66
CA LEU A 1045 19.12 -16.21 18.59
C LEU A 1045 20.04 -17.45 18.57
N PRO A 1046 20.22 -18.13 19.71
CA PRO A 1046 20.92 -19.41 19.76
C PRO A 1046 20.16 -20.50 19.00
N ILE A 1047 20.90 -21.41 18.36
CA ILE A 1047 20.32 -22.54 17.60
C ILE A 1047 19.80 -23.59 18.60
N VAL A 1048 18.64 -24.20 18.30
CA VAL A 1048 18.02 -25.24 19.13
C VAL A 1048 18.98 -26.42 19.30
N GLY A 1049 19.57 -26.56 20.49
CA GLY A 1049 20.53 -27.64 20.83
C GLY A 1049 21.83 -27.17 21.49
N GLU A 1050 22.16 -25.88 21.40
CA GLU A 1050 23.32 -25.29 22.07
C GLU A 1050 22.99 -25.05 23.56
N LYS A 1051 23.66 -25.76 24.48
CA LYS A 1051 23.48 -25.61 25.94
C LYS A 1051 24.32 -24.45 26.46
N ASP A 1052 23.99 -23.22 26.09
CA ASP A 1052 24.55 -22.06 26.77
C ASP A 1052 23.90 -21.94 28.16
N THR A 1053 24.67 -22.26 29.19
CA THR A 1053 24.26 -22.38 30.59
C THR A 1053 24.11 -21.03 31.31
N THR A 1054 24.46 -19.90 30.67
CA THR A 1054 24.61 -18.61 31.36
C THR A 1054 23.82 -17.44 30.78
N THR A 1055 23.07 -17.60 29.69
CA THR A 1055 22.23 -16.51 29.16
C THR A 1055 20.79 -16.95 29.03
N THR A 1056 19.90 -16.34 29.80
CA THR A 1056 18.46 -16.42 29.57
C THR A 1056 18.19 -16.06 28.10
N GLY A 1057 17.88 -17.05 27.27
CA GLY A 1057 17.62 -16.83 25.84
C GLY A 1057 16.63 -15.68 25.63
N TRP A 1058 16.82 -14.92 24.55
CA TRP A 1058 15.95 -13.81 24.17
C TRP A 1058 14.48 -14.24 24.21
N ARG A 1059 13.68 -13.54 24.99
CA ARG A 1059 12.25 -13.84 25.21
C ARG A 1059 11.41 -12.64 24.86
N LEU A 1060 10.41 -12.86 24.02
CA LEU A 1060 9.35 -11.90 23.78
C LEU A 1060 8.53 -11.66 25.06
N LEU A 1061 7.95 -10.46 25.19
CA LEU A 1061 7.07 -10.12 26.30
C LEU A 1061 5.87 -11.06 26.30
N ARG A 1062 5.61 -11.74 27.42
CA ARG A 1062 4.50 -12.69 27.56
C ARG A 1062 3.15 -11.98 27.66
N THR A 1063 2.09 -12.66 27.25
CA THR A 1063 0.73 -12.12 27.43
C THR A 1063 0.33 -12.18 28.90
N LEU A 1064 -0.60 -11.31 29.32
CA LEU A 1064 -1.08 -11.31 30.70
C LEU A 1064 -1.72 -12.66 31.10
N GLY A 1065 -2.35 -13.35 30.14
CA GLY A 1065 -2.88 -14.70 30.36
C GLY A 1065 -1.79 -15.74 30.65
N GLU A 1066 -0.69 -15.71 29.90
CA GLU A 1066 0.47 -16.59 30.12
C GLU A 1066 1.12 -16.31 31.48
N LEU A 1067 1.34 -15.03 31.82
CA LEU A 1067 1.92 -14.63 33.11
C LEU A 1067 1.06 -15.10 34.29
N LYS A 1068 -0.27 -14.95 34.20
CA LYS A 1068 -1.19 -15.44 35.24
C LYS A 1068 -1.16 -16.96 35.37
N TRP A 1069 -1.08 -17.66 34.25
CA TRP A 1069 -1.01 -19.12 34.25
C TRP A 1069 0.27 -19.62 34.94
N GLU A 1070 1.43 -19.07 34.56
CA GLU A 1070 2.72 -19.42 35.16
C GLU A 1070 2.79 -19.06 36.66
N ALA A 1071 2.20 -17.92 37.05
CA ALA A 1071 2.11 -17.52 38.44
C ALA A 1071 1.02 -18.26 39.24
N GLY A 1072 0.19 -19.11 38.59
CA GLY A 1072 -0.93 -19.79 39.23
C GLY A 1072 -2.08 -18.87 39.68
N ILE A 1073 -2.13 -17.62 39.19
CA ILE A 1073 -3.12 -16.62 39.60
C ILE A 1073 -4.41 -16.80 38.78
N LYS A 1074 -5.48 -17.26 39.45
CA LYS A 1074 -6.82 -17.33 38.84
C LYS A 1074 -7.41 -15.94 38.66
N THR A 1075 -8.21 -15.75 37.61
CA THR A 1075 -8.89 -14.46 37.37
C THR A 1075 -10.22 -14.44 38.12
N GLU A 1076 -10.31 -13.60 39.16
CA GLU A 1076 -11.56 -13.37 39.90
C GLU A 1076 -12.53 -12.51 39.08
N SER A 1077 -13.79 -12.92 39.02
CA SER A 1077 -14.87 -12.20 38.33
C SER A 1077 -15.81 -11.61 39.37
N ASN A 1078 -16.10 -10.31 39.28
CA ASN A 1078 -17.04 -9.66 40.19
C ASN A 1078 -18.44 -10.29 40.03
N PRO A 1079 -19.05 -10.85 41.10
CA PRO A 1079 -20.36 -11.51 41.03
C PRO A 1079 -21.48 -10.60 40.53
N ASP A 1080 -21.42 -9.29 40.79
CA ASP A 1080 -22.44 -8.33 40.37
C ASP A 1080 -22.37 -8.01 38.86
N SER A 1081 -21.23 -8.28 38.24
CA SER A 1081 -21.04 -8.07 36.80
C SER A 1081 -21.48 -9.27 35.96
N GLN A 1082 -21.79 -10.41 36.59
CA GLN A 1082 -22.25 -11.61 35.90
C GLN A 1082 -23.74 -11.49 35.54
N TYR A 1083 -24.08 -11.74 34.28
CA TYR A 1083 -25.46 -11.70 33.83
C TYR A 1083 -26.26 -12.87 34.43
N LYS A 1084 -27.46 -12.56 34.95
CA LYS A 1084 -28.41 -13.53 35.50
C LYS A 1084 -29.73 -13.43 34.74
N PRO A 1085 -30.47 -14.53 34.53
CA PRO A 1085 -31.82 -14.45 33.96
C PRO A 1085 -32.75 -13.64 34.87
N ILE A 1086 -33.47 -12.67 34.31
CA ILE A 1086 -34.31 -11.73 35.07
C ILE A 1086 -35.78 -12.18 34.99
N ASN A 1087 -36.36 -12.65 36.11
CA ASN A 1087 -37.79 -12.91 36.23
C ASN A 1087 -38.52 -11.63 36.69
N ARG A 1088 -39.26 -10.97 35.80
CA ARG A 1088 -40.04 -9.77 36.12
C ARG A 1088 -41.46 -10.15 36.52
N SER A 1089 -41.91 -9.73 37.70
CA SER A 1089 -43.31 -9.85 38.10
C SER A 1089 -44.21 -8.90 37.31
N VAL A 1090 -45.48 -9.27 37.13
CA VAL A 1090 -46.47 -8.41 36.48
C VAL A 1090 -46.70 -7.17 37.34
N HIS A 1091 -46.50 -5.99 36.77
CA HIS A 1091 -46.74 -4.73 37.48
C HIS A 1091 -48.24 -4.45 37.52
N ILE A 1092 -48.84 -4.55 38.72
CA ILE A 1092 -50.23 -4.15 38.98
C ILE A 1092 -50.22 -2.69 39.42
N THR A 1093 -50.86 -1.81 38.66
CA THR A 1093 -50.98 -0.40 39.00
C THR A 1093 -51.93 -0.22 40.18
N ALA A 1094 -51.57 0.64 41.13
CA ALA A 1094 -52.48 1.00 42.22
C ALA A 1094 -53.76 1.65 41.66
N PRO A 1095 -54.94 1.39 42.25
CA PRO A 1095 -56.18 2.02 41.82
C PRO A 1095 -56.12 3.54 41.98
N LEU A 1096 -56.79 4.27 41.08
CA LEU A 1096 -56.85 5.73 41.11
C LEU A 1096 -57.57 6.19 42.39
N ARG A 1097 -56.89 6.97 43.23
CA ARG A 1097 -57.46 7.59 44.43
C ARG A 1097 -57.80 9.06 44.16
N ILE A 1098 -59.09 9.38 44.16
CA ILE A 1098 -59.56 10.76 43.98
C ILE A 1098 -59.51 11.49 45.33
N PRO A 1099 -58.90 12.68 45.44
CA PRO A 1099 -58.94 13.47 46.67
C PRO A 1099 -60.37 13.77 47.10
N THR A 1100 -60.67 13.71 48.40
CA THR A 1100 -62.02 13.91 48.94
C THR A 1100 -62.60 15.29 48.59
N LYS A 1101 -61.76 16.33 48.59
CA LYS A 1101 -62.13 17.69 48.16
C LYS A 1101 -62.58 17.73 46.69
N LEU A 1102 -61.88 17.02 45.81
CA LEU A 1102 -62.22 16.94 44.39
C LEU A 1102 -63.49 16.11 44.20
N ALA A 1103 -63.61 14.97 44.87
CA ALA A 1103 -64.80 14.12 44.82
C ALA A 1103 -66.08 14.86 45.25
N ALA A 1104 -65.98 15.76 46.24
CA ALA A 1104 -67.08 16.61 46.68
C ALA A 1104 -67.48 17.66 45.63
N ALA A 1105 -66.49 18.28 44.98
CA ALA A 1105 -66.66 19.33 43.97
C ALA A 1105 -67.08 18.81 42.58
N LEU A 1106 -66.92 17.50 42.31
CA LEU A 1106 -67.34 16.92 41.03
C LEU A 1106 -68.86 17.07 40.82
N PRO A 1107 -69.32 17.33 39.58
CA PRO A 1107 -70.73 17.27 39.25
C PRO A 1107 -71.32 15.90 39.57
N PHE A 1108 -72.61 15.85 39.95
CA PHE A 1108 -73.29 14.63 40.41
C PHE A 1108 -73.10 13.42 39.48
N ALA A 1109 -73.14 13.63 38.15
CA ALA A 1109 -72.95 12.59 37.14
C ALA A 1109 -71.57 11.91 37.19
N TYR A 1110 -70.52 12.65 37.60
CA TYR A 1110 -69.14 12.16 37.65
C TYR A 1110 -68.68 11.78 39.05
N LYS A 1111 -69.55 11.91 40.08
CA LYS A 1111 -69.21 11.47 41.43
C LYS A 1111 -69.06 9.94 41.46
N PRO A 1112 -67.93 9.42 41.96
CA PRO A 1112 -67.73 7.98 42.05
C PRO A 1112 -68.80 7.39 42.98
N LYS A 1113 -69.50 6.36 42.52
CA LYS A 1113 -70.47 5.64 43.35
C LYS A 1113 -69.69 4.76 44.33
N PRO A 1114 -69.86 4.93 45.66
CA PRO A 1114 -69.19 4.07 46.62
C PRO A 1114 -69.64 2.62 46.43
N SER A 1115 -68.74 1.67 46.66
CA SER A 1115 -69.14 0.26 46.69
C SER A 1115 -70.14 0.03 47.82
N ARG A 1116 -71.01 -0.98 47.72
CA ARG A 1116 -72.05 -1.25 48.74
C ARG A 1116 -71.46 -1.39 50.15
N LYS A 1117 -70.27 -1.98 50.29
CA LYS A 1117 -69.54 -2.11 51.57
C LYS A 1117 -69.04 -0.76 52.09
N GLU A 1118 -68.50 0.09 51.21
CA GLU A 1118 -68.06 1.44 51.57
C GLU A 1118 -69.26 2.34 51.91
N ALA A 1119 -70.38 2.20 51.19
CA ALA A 1119 -71.63 2.89 51.49
C ALA A 1119 -72.21 2.47 52.85
N LEU A 1120 -72.15 1.18 53.18
CA LEU A 1120 -72.52 0.65 54.50
C LEU A 1120 -71.63 1.21 55.63
N ALA A 1121 -70.31 1.27 55.40
CA ALA A 1121 -69.36 1.83 56.37
C ALA A 1121 -69.52 3.35 56.55
N MET A 1122 -69.90 4.08 55.49
CA MET A 1122 -70.21 5.52 55.56
C MET A 1122 -71.54 5.82 56.25
N LEU A 1123 -72.46 4.84 56.34
CA LEU A 1123 -73.76 4.93 57.03
C LEU A 1123 -73.66 4.64 58.54
N GLY A 1124 -72.44 4.64 59.10
CA GLY A 1124 -72.12 4.27 60.48
C GLY A 1124 -72.72 5.21 61.53
N GLY A 1125 -74.01 5.02 61.83
CA GLY A 1125 -74.74 5.70 62.90
C GLY A 1125 -76.23 5.33 63.00
N ASP A 1126 -76.85 4.84 61.91
CA ASP A 1126 -78.28 4.49 61.89
C ASP A 1126 -78.51 2.96 62.04
N PRO A 1127 -78.88 2.45 63.23
CA PRO A 1127 -79.08 1.01 63.45
C PRO A 1127 -80.25 0.44 62.62
N VAL A 1128 -81.26 1.25 62.29
CA VAL A 1128 -82.46 0.84 61.54
C VAL A 1128 -82.16 0.61 60.06
N LYS A 1129 -81.35 1.47 59.43
CA LYS A 1129 -80.94 1.31 58.03
C LYS A 1129 -79.82 0.26 57.85
N ALA A 1130 -79.03 0.02 58.89
CA ALA A 1130 -78.10 -1.10 58.94
C ALA A 1130 -78.83 -2.46 59.02
N ALA A 1131 -79.92 -2.56 59.81
CA ALA A 1131 -80.73 -3.77 59.93
C ALA A 1131 -81.56 -4.08 58.66
N LEU A 1132 -82.13 -3.06 58.00
CA LEU A 1132 -82.87 -3.21 56.73
C LEU A 1132 -81.99 -3.71 55.57
N ASN A 1133 -80.68 -3.46 55.65
CA ASN A 1133 -79.69 -3.85 54.65
C ASN A 1133 -78.74 -4.96 55.12
N ALA A 1134 -78.96 -5.53 56.31
CA ALA A 1134 -78.18 -6.64 56.83
C ALA A 1134 -78.51 -7.91 56.01
N GLU A 1135 -77.48 -8.69 55.68
CA GLU A 1135 -77.63 -9.91 54.90
C GLU A 1135 -78.52 -10.92 55.64
N ILE A 1136 -79.43 -11.58 54.92
CA ILE A 1136 -80.14 -12.76 55.40
C ILE A 1136 -79.06 -13.77 55.84
N PRO A 1137 -79.10 -14.32 57.06
CA PRO A 1137 -78.11 -15.30 57.50
C PRO A 1137 -78.06 -16.46 56.49
N ALA A 1138 -76.85 -16.86 56.09
CA ALA A 1138 -76.70 -18.04 55.25
C ALA A 1138 -77.30 -19.25 55.99
N PRO A 1139 -78.09 -20.11 55.32
CA PRO A 1139 -78.70 -21.27 55.96
C PRO A 1139 -77.64 -22.18 56.60
N VAL A 1140 -77.99 -22.78 57.74
CA VAL A 1140 -77.10 -23.68 58.51
C VAL A 1140 -76.90 -24.98 57.74
N LYS A 1141 -75.64 -25.39 57.57
CA LYS A 1141 -75.22 -26.33 56.52
C LYS A 1141 -75.29 -27.81 56.91
N THR A 1142 -75.65 -28.66 55.95
CA THR A 1142 -75.72 -30.14 56.06
C THR A 1142 -74.57 -30.84 55.31
N ALA A 1143 -74.33 -32.15 55.55
CA ALA A 1143 -73.18 -32.87 54.97
C ALA A 1143 -73.20 -32.97 53.42
N ASP A 1144 -74.38 -33.07 52.80
CA ASP A 1144 -74.55 -33.08 51.33
C ASP A 1144 -74.14 -31.74 50.68
N GLU A 1145 -74.11 -30.65 51.46
CA GLU A 1145 -73.70 -29.35 50.97
C GLU A 1145 -72.18 -29.24 50.80
N ILE A 1146 -71.38 -30.08 51.47
CA ILE A 1146 -69.91 -30.11 51.32
C ILE A 1146 -69.50 -30.60 49.91
N GLU A 1147 -70.22 -31.58 49.35
CA GLU A 1147 -70.05 -31.99 47.95
C GLU A 1147 -70.52 -30.90 46.98
N SER A 1148 -71.59 -30.18 47.33
CA SER A 1148 -72.11 -29.06 46.54
C SER A 1148 -71.14 -27.87 46.53
N GLU A 1149 -70.45 -27.59 47.64
CA GLU A 1149 -69.41 -26.57 47.75
C GLU A 1149 -68.18 -26.97 46.96
N SER A 1150 -67.72 -28.22 47.07
CA SER A 1150 -66.63 -28.76 46.25
C SER A 1150 -66.95 -28.64 44.75
N ARG A 1151 -68.22 -28.86 44.36
CA ARG A 1151 -68.70 -28.66 42.99
C ARG A 1151 -68.75 -27.18 42.59
N GLN A 1152 -69.18 -26.29 43.48
CA GLN A 1152 -69.21 -24.85 43.22
C GLN A 1152 -67.80 -24.26 43.10
N GLU A 1153 -66.88 -24.66 43.96
CA GLU A 1153 -65.47 -24.32 43.88
C GLU A 1153 -64.84 -24.83 42.58
N LEU A 1154 -65.15 -26.07 42.19
CA LEU A 1154 -64.72 -26.63 40.90
C LEU A 1154 -65.26 -25.81 39.73
N ILE A 1155 -66.56 -25.44 39.74
CA ILE A 1155 -67.17 -24.61 38.70
C ILE A 1155 -66.54 -23.22 38.67
N MET A 1156 -66.26 -22.61 39.84
CA MET A 1156 -65.59 -21.32 39.93
C MET A 1156 -64.18 -21.38 39.36
N ARG A 1157 -63.44 -22.45 39.69
CA ARG A 1157 -62.09 -22.70 39.14
C ARG A 1157 -62.12 -22.93 37.63
N LEU A 1158 -63.10 -23.66 37.11
CA LEU A 1158 -63.31 -23.84 35.67
C LEU A 1158 -63.61 -22.51 34.97
N ARG A 1159 -64.44 -21.64 35.58
CA ARG A 1159 -64.72 -20.30 35.04
C ARG A 1159 -63.45 -19.43 35.01
N GLN A 1160 -62.64 -19.46 36.06
CA GLN A 1160 -61.35 -18.74 36.10
C GLN A 1160 -60.38 -19.27 35.03
N LEU A 1161 -60.23 -20.60 34.91
CA LEU A 1161 -59.39 -21.20 33.87
C LEU A 1161 -59.87 -20.82 32.46
N HIS A 1162 -61.18 -20.78 32.24
CA HIS A 1162 -61.75 -20.34 30.98
C HIS A 1162 -61.51 -18.84 30.73
N SER A 1163 -61.66 -17.97 31.74
CA SER A 1163 -61.36 -16.53 31.58
C SER A 1163 -59.88 -16.29 31.29
N ASP A 1164 -58.99 -17.01 31.98
CA ASP A 1164 -57.54 -16.93 31.77
C ASP A 1164 -57.17 -17.43 30.37
N PHE A 1165 -57.79 -18.53 29.93
CA PHE A 1165 -57.62 -19.03 28.56
C PHE A 1165 -58.07 -18.00 27.52
N MET A 1166 -59.23 -17.38 27.70
CA MET A 1166 -59.75 -16.35 26.80
C MET A 1166 -58.87 -15.10 26.80
N GLN A 1167 -58.34 -14.69 27.96
CA GLN A 1167 -57.36 -13.60 28.05
C GLN A 1167 -56.09 -13.93 27.27
N ARG A 1168 -55.53 -15.14 27.46
CA ARG A 1168 -54.36 -15.60 26.69
C ARG A 1168 -54.63 -15.63 25.19
N GLN A 1169 -55.82 -16.06 24.75
CA GLN A 1169 -56.20 -16.03 23.34
C GLN A 1169 -56.33 -14.59 22.81
N LYS A 1170 -56.93 -13.70 23.58
CA LYS A 1170 -57.05 -12.28 23.23
C LYS A 1170 -55.69 -11.61 23.12
N GLU A 1171 -54.76 -11.88 24.04
CA GLU A 1171 -53.38 -11.39 23.97
C GLU A 1171 -52.64 -11.91 22.74
N LYS A 1172 -52.76 -13.22 22.45
CA LYS A 1172 -52.21 -13.81 21.21
C LYS A 1172 -52.78 -13.15 19.96
N MET A 1173 -54.09 -12.90 19.93
CA MET A 1173 -54.77 -12.20 18.85
C MET A 1173 -54.28 -10.75 18.72
N ILE A 1174 -54.17 -10.00 19.82
CA ILE A 1174 -53.65 -8.62 19.82
C ILE A 1174 -52.22 -8.59 19.28
N ASN A 1175 -51.35 -9.51 19.71
CA ASN A 1175 -49.97 -9.61 19.22
C ASN A 1175 -49.93 -9.93 17.71
N ARG A 1176 -50.81 -10.82 17.23
CA ARG A 1176 -50.93 -11.14 15.80
C ARG A 1176 -51.42 -9.94 14.99
N VAL A 1177 -52.49 -9.28 15.43
CA VAL A 1177 -53.09 -8.13 14.74
C VAL A 1177 -52.13 -6.93 14.73
N THR A 1178 -51.42 -6.66 15.83
CA THR A 1178 -50.44 -5.58 15.90
C THR A 1178 -49.24 -5.83 14.98
N LYS A 1179 -48.73 -7.07 14.92
CA LYS A 1179 -47.68 -7.46 13.95
C LYS A 1179 -48.17 -7.29 12.51
N HIS A 1180 -49.38 -7.76 12.20
CA HIS A 1180 -49.99 -7.61 10.88
C HIS A 1180 -50.20 -6.14 10.49
N LYS A 1181 -50.73 -5.30 11.40
CA LYS A 1181 -50.87 -3.85 11.18
C LYS A 1181 -49.53 -3.19 10.88
N LYS A 1182 -48.44 -3.58 11.58
CA LYS A 1182 -47.08 -3.08 11.30
C LYS A 1182 -46.59 -3.47 9.90
N GLN A 1183 -46.89 -4.68 9.44
CA GLN A 1183 -46.54 -5.13 8.08
C GLN A 1183 -47.33 -4.35 7.02
N LEU A 1184 -48.64 -4.24 7.19
CA LEU A 1184 -49.52 -3.50 6.29
C LEU A 1184 -49.15 -2.01 6.20
N ALA A 1185 -48.73 -1.40 7.30
CA ALA A 1185 -48.20 -0.03 7.29
C ALA A 1185 -46.93 0.11 6.45
N LYS A 1186 -46.00 -0.87 6.51
CA LYS A 1186 -44.79 -0.88 5.66
C LYS A 1186 -45.14 -1.03 4.18
N GLU A 1187 -46.05 -1.95 3.84
CA GLU A 1187 -46.51 -2.14 2.46
C GLU A 1187 -47.19 -0.89 1.90
N ASN A 1188 -48.05 -0.26 2.69
CA ASN A 1188 -48.71 0.98 2.29
C ASN A 1188 -47.71 2.12 2.08
N ALA A 1189 -46.65 2.20 2.89
CA ALA A 1189 -45.56 3.17 2.67
C ALA A 1189 -44.83 2.93 1.33
N ILE A 1190 -44.55 1.68 0.98
CA ILE A 1190 -43.94 1.30 -0.33
C ILE A 1190 -44.89 1.65 -1.49
N LYS A 1191 -46.18 1.33 -1.36
CA LYS A 1191 -47.21 1.66 -2.36
C LYS A 1191 -47.31 3.18 -2.58
N ALA A 1192 -47.34 3.96 -1.50
CA ALA A 1192 -47.35 5.42 -1.58
C ALA A 1192 -46.07 5.99 -2.23
N ALA A 1193 -44.90 5.42 -1.94
CA ALA A 1193 -43.65 5.82 -2.58
C ALA A 1193 -43.64 5.53 -4.10
N ASN A 1194 -44.16 4.37 -4.50
CA ASN A 1194 -44.30 3.99 -5.92
C ASN A 1194 -45.31 4.88 -6.64
N GLU A 1195 -46.43 5.19 -5.99
CA GLU A 1195 -47.43 6.12 -6.54
C GLU A 1195 -46.85 7.52 -6.71
N ARG A 1196 -46.05 8.01 -5.74
CA ARG A 1196 -45.33 9.29 -5.85
C ARG A 1196 -44.36 9.30 -7.03
N LYS A 1197 -43.60 8.21 -7.26
CA LYS A 1197 -42.71 8.05 -8.42
C LYS A 1197 -43.50 8.04 -9.73
N ARG A 1198 -44.58 7.25 -9.81
CA ARG A 1198 -45.46 7.16 -10.99
C ARG A 1198 -46.08 8.52 -11.32
N ARG A 1199 -46.57 9.23 -10.30
CA ARG A 1199 -47.11 10.59 -10.44
C ARG A 1199 -46.04 11.55 -10.96
N LYS A 1200 -44.82 11.52 -10.42
CA LYS A 1200 -43.70 12.36 -10.88
C LYS A 1200 -43.33 12.07 -12.34
N GLN A 1201 -43.22 10.80 -12.74
CA GLN A 1201 -42.97 10.39 -14.12
C GLN A 1201 -44.11 10.83 -15.06
N TYR A 1202 -45.36 10.67 -14.64
CA TYR A 1202 -46.54 11.10 -15.39
C TYR A 1202 -46.52 12.61 -15.66
N PHE A 1203 -46.26 13.43 -14.64
CA PHE A 1203 -46.18 14.88 -14.80
C PHE A 1203 -44.95 15.33 -15.60
N ALA A 1204 -43.80 14.65 -15.47
CA ALA A 1204 -42.62 14.91 -16.30
C ALA A 1204 -42.89 14.64 -17.79
N ARG A 1205 -43.50 13.49 -18.12
CA ARG A 1205 -43.93 13.15 -19.49
C ARG A 1205 -44.97 14.14 -20.04
N ARG A 1206 -45.91 14.59 -19.20
CA ARG A 1206 -46.97 15.55 -19.60
C ARG A 1206 -46.44 16.97 -19.80
N SER A 1207 -45.50 17.43 -18.97
CA SER A 1207 -44.84 18.73 -19.12
C SER A 1207 -44.07 18.83 -20.44
N SER A 1208 -43.33 17.77 -20.82
CA SER A 1208 -42.64 17.69 -22.13
C SER A 1208 -43.62 17.73 -23.32
N ARG A 1209 -44.83 17.14 -23.19
CA ARG A 1209 -45.90 17.22 -24.20
C ARG A 1209 -46.64 18.56 -24.22
N GLY A 1210 -46.75 19.24 -23.07
CA GLY A 1210 -47.40 20.54 -22.93
C GLY A 1210 -46.63 21.66 -23.63
N GLY A 1211 -45.29 21.69 -23.48
CA GLY A 1211 -44.43 22.67 -24.17
C GLY A 1211 -44.49 22.57 -25.70
N LYS A 1212 -44.69 21.36 -26.25
CA LYS A 1212 -44.89 21.15 -27.70
C LYS A 1212 -46.27 21.57 -28.22
N ARG A 1213 -47.28 21.73 -27.34
CA ARG A 1213 -48.60 22.27 -27.70
C ARG A 1213 -48.65 23.79 -27.60
N SER A 1214 -47.97 24.39 -26.62
CA SER A 1214 -47.89 25.85 -26.46
C SER A 1214 -47.08 26.53 -27.58
N ARG A 1215 -45.99 25.92 -28.08
CA ARG A 1215 -45.27 26.43 -29.27
C ARG A 1215 -46.06 26.32 -30.60
N ARG A 1216 -47.24 25.67 -30.61
CA ARG A 1216 -48.13 25.60 -31.79
C ARG A 1216 -49.25 26.64 -31.80
N SER A 1217 -49.52 27.33 -30.68
CA SER A 1217 -50.60 28.34 -30.61
C SER A 1217 -50.11 29.77 -30.84
N ASN A 1218 -48.81 30.06 -30.74
CA ASN A 1218 -48.28 31.42 -30.86
C ASN A 1218 -47.77 31.75 -32.28
N GLY A 1219 -48.41 31.20 -33.32
CA GLY A 1219 -48.08 31.47 -34.72
C GLY A 1219 -49.29 31.88 -35.57
N GLU A 1220 -50.44 32.11 -34.93
CA GLU A 1220 -51.63 32.72 -35.51
C GLU A 1220 -52.12 33.76 -34.49
N ASP A 1221 -51.50 34.94 -34.53
CA ASP A 1221 -52.09 36.25 -34.22
C ASP A 1221 -51.34 37.30 -35.05
#